data_AF-A0A2V2PYW6-F1
#
_entry.id   AF-A0A2V2PYW6-F1
#
_cell.length_a   1.000
_cell.length_b   1.000
_cell.length_c   1.000
_cell.angle_alpha   90.00
_cell.angle_beta   90.00
_cell.angle_gamma   90.00
#
_symmetry.space_group_name_H-M   'P 1'
#
loop_
_entity.id
_entity.type
_entity.pdbx_description
1 polymer ?
#
loop_
_entity_poly.entity_id
_entity_poly.type
_entity_poly.pdbx_seq_one_letter_code
_entity_poly.pdbx_strand_id
1 'polypeptide(L)'
;MAAAEPHLSLPHDFLRTVIARASDDSPPTRMAVEAIRAAPPGTDRDGLAMSLLTGPLAKSAPEWLLAMAVESDLSREPRPHVTTERMDLSRVALSHQACPEAYRAQVLQKCPEARLGALGRREGGAALIHAVVTELRRRSTSRLPIAPELLKDPTPAQVVLGEHGLHEDVFVAALDCLPIGPDRHDGEEDVDTWMDRHRAATDAWESMWDGVLRAQTEHHRRLLEWSATHPAADRVVREHLLGSIPWHVEPALLEEVAAHDLESFERAVLVTRVSRSCRDGLTPTQARERYADALAAASQEERDYVERFLDEEMQSESIQTVLCRLAVGWVERAGSQTWRFLLNPGEARRYGRPREWLASQELVAALATRFASICLSALTLWEPEPASRYRVVRDLGWLHALLVHLPEVTEETRQRARLVVEDTKRSLATRSSTYGHPSSHSAWEENQRAEKLMATILPLVTDPVPALPGRRTASLGDPQSIRFRQLADADEAVLVAYLDRHAGNDALVEEALLSFAARPYRKSLTFDDVLARHSAPEQTLLDLTLHLRRRLGGGPELRGSWAEIMLARPECPPELLRLLPAWSAVKARGPRYDTTHPAVAAYVSEVLGDSDAAWQRFAASPMSHAGPGAWHRLGDLLGAAVDGVAWPAPPPGR
;
A
#
# COMPACT_ATOMS: atom_id res chain seq x y z
N MET A 1 -21.37 -43.92 -20.89
CA MET A 1 -20.49 -43.40 -21.96
C MET A 1 -20.24 -41.93 -21.64
N ALA A 2 -19.13 -41.64 -20.96
CA ALA A 2 -18.67 -40.27 -20.75
C ALA A 2 -17.95 -39.82 -22.03
N ALA A 3 -18.23 -38.61 -22.49
CA ALA A 3 -17.57 -38.00 -23.63
C ALA A 3 -16.05 -38.01 -23.41
N ALA A 4 -15.30 -38.49 -24.40
CA ALA A 4 -13.86 -38.33 -24.42
C ALA A 4 -13.55 -36.83 -24.53
N GLU A 5 -12.99 -36.23 -23.48
CA GLU A 5 -12.37 -34.90 -23.57
C GLU A 5 -11.15 -35.02 -24.52
N PRO A 6 -11.18 -34.40 -25.70
CA PRO A 6 -10.03 -34.43 -26.60
C PRO A 6 -9.07 -33.27 -26.25
N HIS A 7 -7.77 -33.59 -26.30
CA HIS A 7 -6.61 -32.70 -26.18
C HIS A 7 -6.21 -32.27 -24.76
N LEU A 8 -5.49 -33.13 -24.04
CA LEU A 8 -4.68 -32.67 -22.91
C LEU A 8 -3.49 -31.89 -23.44
N SER A 9 -3.59 -30.56 -23.43
CA SER A 9 -2.53 -29.62 -23.74
C SER A 9 -1.54 -29.48 -22.57
N LEU A 10 -0.32 -29.05 -22.86
CA LEU A 10 0.65 -28.68 -21.82
C LEU A 10 0.07 -27.61 -20.90
N PRO A 11 0.36 -27.63 -19.58
CA PRO A 11 -0.13 -26.59 -18.68
C PRO A 11 0.26 -25.18 -19.12
N HIS A 12 -0.65 -24.21 -19.00
CA HIS A 12 -0.38 -22.82 -19.38
C HIS A 12 0.82 -22.22 -18.63
N ASP A 13 0.98 -22.51 -17.33
CA ASP A 13 2.14 -22.07 -16.52
C ASP A 13 3.47 -22.60 -17.09
N PHE A 14 3.44 -23.82 -17.62
CA PHE A 14 4.61 -24.45 -18.25
C PHE A 14 4.94 -23.76 -19.58
N LEU A 15 3.93 -23.57 -20.43
CA LEU A 15 4.10 -22.86 -21.70
C LEU A 15 4.63 -21.44 -21.48
N ARG A 16 4.11 -20.68 -20.50
CA ARG A 16 4.63 -19.34 -20.12
C ARG A 16 6.10 -19.36 -19.77
N THR A 17 6.54 -20.38 -19.04
CA THR A 17 7.92 -20.51 -18.59
C THR A 17 8.86 -20.82 -19.75
N VAL A 18 8.43 -21.69 -20.67
CA VAL A 18 9.22 -22.05 -21.85
C VAL A 18 9.32 -20.88 -22.83
N ILE A 19 8.20 -20.22 -23.16
CA ILE A 19 8.21 -19.11 -24.14
C ILE A 19 9.01 -17.91 -23.68
N ALA A 20 9.15 -17.68 -22.37
CA ALA A 20 9.96 -16.58 -21.84
C ALA A 20 11.43 -16.64 -22.27
N ARG A 21 11.92 -17.80 -22.74
CA ARG A 21 13.28 -18.00 -23.24
C ARG A 21 13.35 -18.45 -24.69
N ALA A 22 12.20 -18.56 -25.36
CA ALA A 22 12.11 -19.13 -26.70
C ALA A 22 12.25 -18.04 -27.78
N SER A 23 12.64 -18.44 -28.99
CA SER A 23 12.62 -17.55 -30.17
C SER A 23 11.20 -17.38 -30.73
N ASP A 24 11.03 -16.38 -31.58
CA ASP A 24 9.77 -16.00 -32.24
C ASP A 24 9.14 -17.14 -33.07
N ASP A 25 9.95 -17.97 -33.74
CA ASP A 25 9.46 -19.09 -34.57
C ASP A 25 9.64 -20.49 -33.92
N SER A 26 10.03 -20.52 -32.65
CA SER A 26 10.22 -21.80 -31.94
C SER A 26 8.90 -22.58 -31.78
N PRO A 27 8.96 -23.93 -31.70
CA PRO A 27 7.77 -24.75 -31.46
C PRO A 27 6.95 -24.31 -30.24
N PRO A 28 7.55 -23.98 -29.06
CA PRO A 28 6.79 -23.50 -27.91
C PRO A 28 6.01 -22.21 -28.16
N THR A 29 6.57 -21.28 -28.94
CA THR A 29 5.90 -20.03 -29.31
C THR A 29 4.67 -20.31 -30.18
N ARG A 30 4.80 -21.19 -31.19
CA ARG A 30 3.67 -21.59 -32.04
C ARG A 30 2.58 -22.32 -31.25
N MET A 31 2.95 -23.22 -30.34
CA MET A 31 2.00 -23.90 -29.44
C MET A 31 1.29 -22.92 -28.50
N ALA A 32 1.98 -21.92 -27.95
CA ALA A 32 1.36 -20.89 -27.11
C ALA A 32 0.36 -20.03 -27.92
N VAL A 33 0.67 -19.70 -29.17
CA VAL A 33 -0.26 -19.00 -30.08
C VAL A 33 -1.52 -19.84 -30.36
N GLU A 34 -1.36 -21.14 -30.63
CA GLU A 34 -2.48 -22.06 -30.81
C GLU A 34 -3.32 -22.21 -29.54
N ALA A 35 -2.67 -22.32 -28.38
CA ALA A 35 -3.34 -22.39 -27.08
C ALA A 35 -4.18 -21.13 -26.81
N ILE A 36 -3.66 -19.93 -27.12
CA ILE A 36 -4.42 -18.67 -26.99
C ILE A 36 -5.66 -18.67 -27.90
N ARG A 37 -5.54 -19.17 -29.14
CA ARG A 37 -6.65 -19.22 -30.10
C ARG A 37 -7.75 -20.20 -29.69
N ALA A 38 -7.37 -21.31 -29.05
CA ALA A 38 -8.30 -22.33 -28.59
C ALA A 38 -8.92 -22.03 -27.22
N ALA A 39 -8.24 -21.25 -26.37
CA ALA A 39 -8.68 -20.97 -25.02
C ALA A 39 -9.78 -19.89 -24.94
N PRO A 40 -10.79 -20.07 -24.07
CA PRO A 40 -11.75 -19.00 -23.79
C PRO A 40 -11.07 -17.81 -23.08
N PRO A 41 -11.71 -16.62 -23.07
CA PRO A 41 -11.26 -15.48 -22.28
C PRO A 41 -11.05 -15.85 -20.81
N GLY A 42 -9.90 -15.50 -20.24
CA GLY A 42 -9.57 -15.82 -18.87
C GLY A 42 -8.09 -15.63 -18.55
N THR A 43 -7.76 -15.76 -17.26
CA THR A 43 -6.42 -15.52 -16.71
C THR A 43 -5.33 -16.33 -17.39
N ASP A 44 -5.64 -17.56 -17.81
CA ASP A 44 -4.71 -18.45 -18.49
C ASP A 44 -4.31 -17.93 -19.88
N ARG A 45 -5.31 -17.56 -20.69
CA ARG A 45 -5.11 -16.95 -22.01
C ARG A 45 -4.36 -15.63 -21.91
N ASP A 46 -4.75 -14.79 -20.97
CA ASP A 46 -4.21 -13.44 -20.81
C ASP A 46 -2.74 -13.45 -20.38
N GLY A 47 -2.36 -14.33 -19.45
CA GLY A 47 -0.95 -14.43 -19.05
C GLY A 47 -0.07 -15.10 -20.12
N LEU A 48 -0.62 -15.96 -20.99
CA LEU A 48 0.11 -16.44 -22.17
C LEU A 48 0.34 -15.30 -23.17
N ALA A 49 -0.69 -14.51 -23.46
CA ALA A 49 -0.58 -13.34 -24.33
C ALA A 49 0.44 -12.33 -23.80
N MET A 50 0.41 -12.06 -22.49
CA MET A 50 1.41 -11.23 -21.80
C MET A 50 2.84 -11.76 -22.03
N SER A 51 3.05 -13.06 -21.83
CA SER A 51 4.36 -13.70 -21.97
C SER A 51 4.87 -13.66 -23.41
N LEU A 52 3.99 -13.83 -24.40
CA LEU A 52 4.35 -13.68 -25.82
C LEU A 52 4.74 -12.25 -26.16
N LEU A 53 3.95 -11.26 -25.75
CA LEU A 53 4.15 -9.84 -26.05
C LEU A 53 5.37 -9.24 -25.34
N THR A 54 5.79 -9.81 -24.22
CA THR A 54 6.98 -9.36 -23.47
C THR A 54 8.24 -10.19 -23.77
N GLY A 55 8.09 -11.35 -24.41
CA GLY A 55 9.18 -12.24 -24.78
C GLY A 55 9.35 -12.36 -26.30
N PRO A 56 9.02 -13.53 -26.89
CA PRO A 56 9.38 -13.87 -28.27
C PRO A 56 8.79 -12.91 -29.30
N LEU A 57 7.61 -12.34 -29.04
CA LEU A 57 6.94 -11.44 -29.99
C LEU A 57 7.10 -9.95 -29.64
N ALA A 58 7.98 -9.58 -28.70
CA ALA A 58 8.13 -8.21 -28.21
C ALA A 58 8.51 -7.16 -29.28
N LYS A 59 9.04 -7.60 -30.43
CA LYS A 59 9.39 -6.73 -31.56
C LYS A 59 8.35 -6.75 -32.68
N SER A 60 7.64 -7.86 -32.87
CA SER A 60 6.77 -8.09 -34.02
C SER A 60 5.61 -9.02 -33.66
N ALA A 61 4.63 -8.48 -32.93
CA ALA A 61 3.39 -9.16 -32.61
C ALA A 61 2.35 -8.98 -33.72
N PRO A 62 1.55 -10.01 -34.04
CA PRO A 62 0.48 -9.90 -35.01
C PRO A 62 -0.69 -9.05 -34.47
N GLU A 63 -1.36 -8.31 -35.35
CA GLU A 63 -2.43 -7.36 -34.99
C GLU A 63 -3.55 -8.01 -34.16
N TRP A 64 -3.96 -9.24 -34.49
CA TRP A 64 -5.00 -9.96 -33.76
C TRP A 64 -4.63 -10.21 -32.29
N LEU A 65 -3.34 -10.41 -31.98
CA LEU A 65 -2.88 -10.66 -30.61
C LEU A 65 -2.91 -9.37 -29.79
N LEU A 66 -2.51 -8.25 -30.41
CA LEU A 66 -2.58 -6.92 -29.81
C LEU A 66 -4.04 -6.51 -29.55
N ALA A 67 -4.93 -6.71 -30.54
CA ALA A 67 -6.34 -6.39 -30.40
C ALA A 67 -7.02 -7.23 -29.31
N MET A 68 -6.75 -8.55 -29.29
CA MET A 68 -7.27 -9.44 -28.25
C MET A 68 -6.76 -9.05 -26.86
N ALA A 69 -5.49 -8.70 -26.73
CA ALA A 69 -4.89 -8.26 -25.47
C ALA A 69 -5.55 -6.98 -24.93
N VAL A 70 -5.88 -6.03 -25.81
CA VAL A 70 -6.60 -4.81 -25.47
C VAL A 70 -8.04 -5.11 -25.05
N GLU A 71 -8.76 -5.91 -25.85
CA GLU A 71 -10.16 -6.26 -25.56
C GLU A 71 -10.30 -7.04 -24.25
N SER A 72 -9.33 -7.90 -23.91
CA SER A 72 -9.41 -8.76 -22.73
C SER A 72 -9.50 -7.94 -21.43
N ASP A 73 -8.72 -6.87 -21.27
CA ASP A 73 -8.86 -6.00 -20.09
C ASP A 73 -10.07 -5.05 -20.22
N LEU A 74 -10.36 -4.53 -21.42
CA LEU A 74 -11.50 -3.63 -21.62
C LEU A 74 -12.87 -4.29 -21.36
N SER A 75 -13.00 -5.58 -21.63
CA SER A 75 -14.23 -6.35 -21.38
C SER A 75 -14.37 -6.83 -19.94
N ARG A 76 -13.34 -6.69 -19.08
CA ARG A 76 -13.48 -7.06 -17.67
C ARG A 76 -14.34 -6.06 -16.92
N GLU A 77 -15.23 -6.59 -16.10
CA GLU A 77 -15.99 -5.78 -15.15
C GLU A 77 -15.05 -5.20 -14.08
N PRO A 78 -15.25 -3.92 -13.70
CA PRO A 78 -14.53 -3.31 -12.59
C PRO A 78 -14.76 -4.14 -11.31
N ARG A 79 -13.69 -4.55 -10.64
CA ARG A 79 -13.82 -5.29 -9.39
C ARG A 79 -14.19 -4.33 -8.26
N PRO A 80 -15.28 -4.58 -7.51
CA PRO A 80 -15.57 -3.78 -6.33
C PRO A 80 -14.41 -3.94 -5.34
N HIS A 81 -13.99 -2.83 -4.73
CA HIS A 81 -12.93 -2.75 -3.70
C HIS A 81 -11.46 -2.76 -4.17
N VAL A 82 -11.17 -2.77 -5.47
CA VAL A 82 -9.80 -2.52 -5.95
C VAL A 82 -9.70 -1.04 -6.32
N THR A 83 -8.76 -0.31 -5.71
CA THR A 83 -8.56 1.13 -5.96
C THR A 83 -7.88 1.44 -7.29
N THR A 84 -7.48 0.42 -8.04
CA THR A 84 -6.68 0.54 -9.26
C THR A 84 -7.12 -0.52 -10.27
N GLU A 85 -7.55 -0.11 -11.46
CA GLU A 85 -7.84 -1.06 -12.53
C GLU A 85 -6.53 -1.71 -13.01
N ARG A 86 -6.54 -3.04 -13.20
CA ARG A 86 -5.40 -3.77 -13.75
C ARG A 86 -5.56 -3.86 -15.26
N MET A 87 -4.94 -2.91 -15.96
CA MET A 87 -4.89 -2.81 -17.42
C MET A 87 -3.54 -3.29 -17.99
N ASP A 88 -2.88 -4.23 -17.30
CA ASP A 88 -1.50 -4.61 -17.59
C ASP A 88 -1.31 -5.12 -19.02
N LEU A 89 -2.23 -5.95 -19.50
CA LEU A 89 -2.14 -6.58 -20.82
C LEU A 89 -2.44 -5.57 -21.94
N SER A 90 -3.47 -4.74 -21.77
CA SER A 90 -3.75 -3.61 -22.66
C SER A 90 -2.59 -2.63 -22.73
N ARG A 91 -1.98 -2.29 -21.59
CA ARG A 91 -0.84 -1.38 -21.53
C ARG A 91 0.35 -1.93 -22.31
N VAL A 92 0.67 -3.22 -22.15
CA VAL A 92 1.74 -3.87 -22.94
C VAL A 92 1.39 -3.86 -24.42
N ALA A 93 0.18 -4.23 -24.80
CA ALA A 93 -0.25 -4.26 -26.21
C ALA A 93 -0.22 -2.87 -26.86
N LEU A 94 -0.73 -1.84 -26.19
CA LEU A 94 -0.75 -0.47 -26.73
C LEU A 94 0.64 0.18 -26.71
N SER A 95 1.53 -0.24 -25.82
CA SER A 95 2.93 0.19 -25.79
C SER A 95 3.80 -0.53 -26.82
N HIS A 96 3.30 -1.61 -27.41
CA HIS A 96 4.05 -2.45 -28.34
C HIS A 96 4.45 -1.69 -29.61
N GLN A 97 5.67 -1.90 -30.12
CA GLN A 97 6.19 -1.19 -31.29
C GLN A 97 5.35 -1.44 -32.56
N ALA A 98 4.84 -2.66 -32.72
CA ALA A 98 3.95 -3.03 -33.82
C ALA A 98 2.50 -2.50 -33.69
N CYS A 99 2.13 -1.86 -32.57
CA CYS A 99 0.79 -1.29 -32.40
C CYS A 99 0.65 0.02 -33.20
N PRO A 100 -0.26 0.09 -34.18
CA PRO A 100 -0.47 1.31 -34.97
C PRO A 100 -0.92 2.49 -34.11
N GLU A 101 -0.41 3.68 -34.41
CA GLU A 101 -0.77 4.92 -33.70
C GLU A 101 -2.27 5.22 -33.77
N ALA A 102 -2.88 5.04 -34.95
CA ALA A 102 -4.31 5.23 -35.14
C ALA A 102 -5.17 4.28 -34.28
N TYR A 103 -4.73 3.02 -34.14
CA TYR A 103 -5.41 2.05 -33.27
C TYR A 103 -5.33 2.46 -31.81
N ARG A 104 -4.13 2.87 -31.35
CA ARG A 104 -3.92 3.38 -30.00
C ARG A 104 -4.82 4.58 -29.70
N ALA A 105 -4.85 5.58 -30.57
CA ALA A 105 -5.69 6.76 -30.41
C ALA A 105 -7.18 6.40 -30.35
N GLN A 106 -7.65 5.49 -31.22
CA GLN A 106 -9.03 5.04 -31.23
C GLN A 106 -9.43 4.32 -29.94
N VAL A 107 -8.55 3.46 -29.41
CA VAL A 107 -8.78 2.77 -28.14
C VAL A 107 -8.87 3.77 -27.00
N LEU A 108 -7.89 4.69 -26.90
CA LEU A 108 -7.87 5.71 -25.84
C LEU A 108 -9.10 6.62 -25.90
N GLN A 109 -9.57 7.01 -27.09
CA GLN A 109 -10.78 7.82 -27.26
C GLN A 109 -12.05 7.15 -26.70
N LYS A 110 -12.13 5.82 -26.75
CA LYS A 110 -13.30 5.05 -26.27
C LYS A 110 -13.18 4.61 -24.81
N CYS A 111 -12.01 4.78 -24.19
CA CYS A 111 -11.80 4.38 -22.80
C CYS A 111 -12.44 5.37 -21.81
N PRO A 112 -13.02 4.93 -20.68
CA PRO A 112 -13.36 5.80 -19.56
C PRO A 112 -12.09 6.36 -18.88
N GLU A 113 -12.25 7.42 -18.11
CA GLU A 113 -11.18 8.21 -17.49
C GLU A 113 -10.32 7.37 -16.53
N ALA A 114 -10.93 6.48 -15.75
CA ALA A 114 -10.20 5.58 -14.83
C ALA A 114 -9.24 4.66 -15.59
N ARG A 115 -9.66 4.14 -16.74
CA ARG A 115 -8.81 3.30 -17.61
C ARG A 115 -7.71 4.11 -18.30
N LEU A 116 -7.96 5.38 -18.60
CA LEU A 116 -6.94 6.28 -19.13
C LEU A 116 -5.80 6.45 -18.11
N GLY A 117 -6.11 6.63 -16.83
CA GLY A 117 -5.10 6.71 -15.76
C GLY A 117 -4.33 5.39 -15.57
N ALA A 118 -5.02 4.24 -15.60
CA ALA A 118 -4.38 2.93 -15.51
C ALA A 118 -3.42 2.64 -16.67
N LEU A 119 -3.74 3.10 -17.89
CA LEU A 119 -2.86 3.00 -19.07
C LEU A 119 -1.69 4.00 -19.02
N GLY A 120 -1.86 5.13 -18.32
CA GLY A 120 -0.87 6.19 -18.15
C GLY A 120 0.16 5.98 -17.04
N ARG A 121 0.29 4.75 -16.51
CA ARG A 121 1.24 4.41 -15.45
C ARG A 121 2.69 4.30 -15.94
N ARG A 122 3.65 4.36 -15.01
CA ARG A 122 5.09 4.43 -15.26
C ARG A 122 5.65 3.29 -16.13
N GLU A 123 5.00 2.13 -16.13
CA GLU A 123 5.40 0.98 -16.96
C GLU A 123 4.94 1.08 -18.43
N GLY A 124 4.19 2.12 -18.80
CA GLY A 124 3.77 2.37 -20.18
C GLY A 124 4.95 2.79 -21.07
N GLY A 125 4.95 2.34 -22.33
CA GLY A 125 5.94 2.77 -23.32
C GLY A 125 5.72 4.22 -23.76
N ALA A 126 6.78 4.92 -24.17
CA ALA A 126 6.75 6.35 -24.52
C ALA A 126 5.62 6.74 -25.51
N ALA A 127 5.37 5.91 -26.53
CA ALA A 127 4.30 6.15 -27.50
C ALA A 127 2.89 6.04 -26.88
N LEU A 128 2.70 5.16 -25.89
CA LEU A 128 1.46 5.08 -25.13
C LEU A 128 1.28 6.29 -24.22
N ILE A 129 2.31 6.63 -23.46
CA ILE A 129 2.31 7.79 -22.54
C ILE A 129 1.98 9.08 -23.30
N HIS A 130 2.63 9.32 -24.45
CA HIS A 130 2.35 10.49 -25.27
C HIS A 130 0.89 10.55 -25.76
N ALA A 131 0.33 9.41 -26.18
CA ALA A 131 -1.05 9.33 -26.62
C ALA A 131 -2.04 9.53 -25.46
N VAL A 132 -1.75 9.00 -24.27
CA VAL A 132 -2.53 9.21 -23.04
C VAL A 132 -2.55 10.70 -22.66
N VAL A 133 -1.40 11.37 -22.66
CA VAL A 133 -1.28 12.81 -22.39
C VAL A 133 -2.12 13.62 -23.40
N THR A 134 -2.02 13.28 -24.68
CA THR A 134 -2.76 13.97 -25.75
C THR A 134 -4.26 13.83 -25.56
N GLU A 135 -4.73 12.61 -25.27
CA GLU A 135 -6.15 12.35 -25.03
C GLU A 135 -6.65 13.01 -23.74
N LEU A 136 -5.86 13.01 -22.67
CA LEU A 136 -6.19 13.69 -21.42
C LEU A 136 -6.38 15.20 -21.62
N ARG A 137 -5.46 15.84 -22.35
CA ARG A 137 -5.57 17.27 -22.70
C ARG A 137 -6.75 17.55 -23.61
N ARG A 138 -7.11 16.62 -24.51
CA ARG A 138 -8.27 16.75 -25.39
C ARG A 138 -9.60 16.69 -24.60
N ARG A 139 -9.66 15.87 -23.54
CA ARG A 139 -10.87 15.68 -22.72
C ARG A 139 -11.05 16.73 -21.64
N SER A 140 -9.95 17.26 -21.12
CA SER A 140 -10.00 18.24 -20.04
C SER A 140 -10.44 19.59 -20.59
N THR A 141 -11.62 20.07 -20.19
CA THR A 141 -12.04 21.44 -20.43
C THR A 141 -11.15 22.42 -19.64
N SER A 142 -11.02 23.66 -20.12
CA SER A 142 -10.18 24.69 -19.51
C SER A 142 -10.50 24.90 -18.03
N ARG A 143 -9.48 24.83 -17.15
CA ARG A 143 -9.40 25.24 -15.72
C ARG A 143 -10.68 25.88 -15.13
N LEU A 144 -11.71 25.08 -14.92
CA LEU A 144 -12.94 25.51 -14.24
C LEU A 144 -12.67 25.66 -12.74
N PRO A 145 -13.37 26.57 -12.05
CA PRO A 145 -13.39 26.58 -10.58
C PRO A 145 -13.95 25.29 -10.02
N ILE A 146 -13.45 24.88 -8.85
CA ILE A 146 -14.02 23.72 -8.18
C ILE A 146 -15.42 24.01 -7.65
N ALA A 147 -16.33 23.06 -7.89
CA ALA A 147 -17.71 23.07 -7.42
C ALA A 147 -18.02 21.73 -6.70
N PRO A 148 -18.99 21.69 -5.76
CA PRO A 148 -19.35 20.48 -5.04
C PRO A 148 -19.73 19.31 -5.94
N GLU A 149 -20.30 19.59 -7.12
CA GLU A 149 -20.70 18.59 -8.12
C GLU A 149 -19.51 17.78 -8.64
N LEU A 150 -18.31 18.36 -8.65
CA LEU A 150 -17.08 17.67 -9.08
C LEU A 150 -16.63 16.57 -8.10
N LEU A 151 -17.24 16.45 -6.92
CA LEU A 151 -17.08 15.26 -6.08
C LEU A 151 -17.90 14.07 -6.58
N LYS A 152 -19.03 14.33 -7.23
CA LYS A 152 -19.91 13.29 -7.80
C LYS A 152 -19.47 12.91 -9.20
N ASP A 153 -19.18 13.93 -10.01
CA ASP A 153 -18.76 13.81 -11.41
C ASP A 153 -17.36 14.45 -11.57
N PRO A 154 -16.29 13.76 -11.13
CA PRO A 154 -14.94 14.28 -11.20
C PRO A 154 -14.47 14.49 -12.63
N THR A 155 -13.67 15.53 -12.84
CA THR A 155 -13.02 15.81 -14.12
C THR A 155 -12.06 14.68 -14.53
N PRO A 156 -11.74 14.51 -15.82
CA PRO A 156 -10.75 13.54 -16.28
C PRO A 156 -9.41 13.63 -15.54
N ALA A 157 -8.94 14.84 -15.26
CA ALA A 157 -7.71 15.08 -14.51
C ALA A 157 -7.78 14.55 -13.06
N GLN A 158 -8.90 14.80 -12.37
CA GLN A 158 -9.13 14.30 -11.01
C GLN A 158 -9.14 12.77 -10.97
N VAL A 159 -9.83 12.14 -11.92
CA VAL A 159 -9.89 10.66 -12.00
C VAL A 159 -8.50 10.07 -12.28
N VAL A 160 -7.76 10.64 -13.24
CA VAL A 160 -6.40 10.17 -13.56
C VAL A 160 -5.46 10.34 -12.37
N LEU A 161 -5.47 11.49 -11.69
CA LEU A 161 -4.64 11.71 -10.49
C LEU A 161 -5.05 10.85 -9.28
N GLY A 162 -6.22 10.21 -9.31
CA GLY A 162 -6.62 9.19 -8.34
C GLY A 162 -5.91 7.84 -8.53
N GLU A 163 -5.28 7.59 -9.70
CA GLU A 163 -4.58 6.33 -9.99
C GLU A 163 -3.14 6.35 -9.47
N HIS A 164 -2.71 5.25 -8.85
CA HIS A 164 -1.34 5.13 -8.33
C HIS A 164 -0.30 4.88 -9.44
N GLY A 165 0.94 5.36 -9.23
CA GLY A 165 2.09 5.00 -10.07
C GLY A 165 2.03 5.57 -11.49
N LEU A 166 1.53 6.79 -11.65
CA LEU A 166 1.47 7.47 -12.93
C LEU A 166 2.87 7.69 -13.52
N HIS A 167 2.97 7.72 -14.85
CA HIS A 167 4.16 8.23 -15.53
C HIS A 167 4.26 9.75 -15.34
N GLU A 168 5.49 10.28 -15.24
CA GLU A 168 5.74 11.70 -14.97
C GLU A 168 5.01 12.64 -15.93
N ASP A 169 5.09 12.38 -17.24
CA ASP A 169 4.38 13.19 -18.25
C ASP A 169 2.85 13.18 -18.09
N VAL A 170 2.26 12.04 -17.69
CA VAL A 170 0.82 11.93 -17.45
C VAL A 170 0.43 12.66 -16.18
N PHE A 171 1.23 12.52 -15.12
CA PHE A 171 1.06 13.24 -13.87
C PHE A 171 1.10 14.76 -14.09
N VAL A 172 2.11 15.27 -14.80
CA VAL A 172 2.23 16.71 -15.11
C VAL A 172 1.06 17.20 -15.96
N ALA A 173 0.69 16.44 -17.01
CA ALA A 173 -0.43 16.81 -17.86
C ALA A 173 -1.77 16.82 -17.10
N ALA A 174 -1.97 15.89 -16.17
CA ALA A 174 -3.18 15.85 -15.33
C ALA A 174 -3.19 17.03 -14.34
N LEU A 175 -2.06 17.33 -13.72
CA LEU A 175 -1.91 18.44 -12.79
C LEU A 175 -2.22 19.80 -13.44
N ASP A 176 -1.75 20.02 -14.68
CA ASP A 176 -2.03 21.23 -15.46
C ASP A 176 -3.53 21.41 -15.82
N CYS A 177 -4.26 20.30 -15.82
CA CYS A 177 -5.68 20.20 -16.16
C CYS A 177 -6.60 20.15 -14.93
N LEU A 178 -6.07 20.24 -13.70
CA LEU A 178 -6.92 20.30 -12.50
C LEU A 178 -7.78 21.57 -12.46
N PRO A 179 -8.95 21.51 -11.78
CA PRO A 179 -9.73 22.69 -11.43
C PRO A 179 -8.90 23.73 -10.64
N ILE A 180 -9.27 25.00 -10.77
CA ILE A 180 -8.77 26.05 -9.87
C ILE A 180 -9.56 26.06 -8.55
N GLY A 181 -8.99 26.65 -7.50
CA GLY A 181 -9.63 26.71 -6.18
C GLY A 181 -11.01 27.38 -6.20
N PRO A 182 -11.76 27.32 -5.08
CA PRO A 182 -13.12 27.85 -5.00
C PRO A 182 -13.24 29.30 -5.48
N ASP A 183 -14.33 29.61 -6.17
CA ASP A 183 -14.59 30.96 -6.70
C ASP A 183 -14.64 32.02 -5.59
N ARG A 184 -14.16 33.22 -5.94
CA ARG A 184 -14.27 34.41 -5.10
C ARG A 184 -15.65 35.04 -5.25
N HIS A 185 -16.12 35.75 -4.23
CA HIS A 185 -17.35 36.55 -4.31
C HIS A 185 -17.16 37.63 -5.39
N ASP A 186 -18.10 37.74 -6.31
CA ASP A 186 -18.06 38.64 -7.47
C ASP A 186 -18.85 39.93 -7.26
N GLY A 187 -19.56 40.06 -6.14
CA GLY A 187 -20.38 41.23 -5.80
C GLY A 187 -21.84 41.14 -6.26
N GLU A 188 -22.21 40.18 -7.12
CA GLU A 188 -23.55 40.09 -7.72
C GLU A 188 -24.47 39.10 -6.98
N GLU A 189 -23.89 38.04 -6.42
CA GLU A 189 -24.63 37.05 -5.63
C GLU A 189 -24.87 37.52 -4.18
N ASP A 190 -26.03 37.14 -3.62
CA ASP A 190 -26.31 37.27 -2.19
C ASP A 190 -25.21 36.59 -1.35
N VAL A 191 -24.74 37.30 -0.31
CA VAL A 191 -23.55 36.90 0.47
C VAL A 191 -23.77 35.58 1.20
N ASP A 192 -24.96 35.36 1.76
CA ASP A 192 -25.28 34.13 2.51
C ASP A 192 -25.33 32.93 1.55
N THR A 193 -25.95 33.11 0.38
CA THR A 193 -26.02 32.08 -0.68
C THR A 193 -24.63 31.73 -1.21
N TRP A 194 -23.79 32.74 -1.46
CA TRP A 194 -22.40 32.53 -1.86
C TRP A 194 -21.60 31.82 -0.78
N MET A 195 -21.75 32.20 0.50
CA MET A 195 -21.01 31.60 1.61
C MET A 195 -21.29 30.10 1.74
N ASP A 196 -22.54 29.67 1.61
CA ASP A 196 -22.90 28.26 1.70
C ASP A 196 -22.35 27.46 0.51
N ARG A 197 -22.42 28.00 -0.70
CA ARG A 197 -21.82 27.42 -1.90
C ARG A 197 -20.29 27.33 -1.80
N HIS A 198 -19.65 28.39 -1.30
CA HIS A 198 -18.20 28.48 -1.14
C HIS A 198 -17.67 27.50 -0.09
N ARG A 199 -18.41 27.28 1.02
CA ARG A 199 -18.09 26.25 2.02
C ARG A 199 -18.12 24.86 1.40
N ALA A 200 -19.21 24.51 0.70
CA ALA A 200 -19.33 23.22 0.04
C ALA A 200 -18.22 23.01 -1.03
N ALA A 201 -17.85 24.05 -1.77
CA ALA A 201 -16.75 24.01 -2.72
C ALA A 201 -15.38 23.84 -2.04
N THR A 202 -15.19 24.44 -0.86
CA THR A 202 -13.98 24.27 -0.05
C THR A 202 -13.85 22.85 0.48
N ASP A 203 -14.93 22.25 0.99
CA ASP A 203 -14.94 20.84 1.43
C ASP A 203 -14.62 19.90 0.26
N ALA A 204 -15.12 20.22 -0.95
CA ALA A 204 -14.80 19.50 -2.17
C ALA A 204 -13.33 19.64 -2.58
N TRP A 205 -12.76 20.83 -2.43
CA TRP A 205 -11.35 21.11 -2.68
C TRP A 205 -10.43 20.33 -1.76
N GLU A 206 -10.71 20.35 -0.46
CA GLU A 206 -9.95 19.58 0.53
C GLU A 206 -10.07 18.08 0.27
N SER A 207 -11.28 17.57 -0.01
CA SER A 207 -11.49 16.15 -0.32
C SER A 207 -10.76 15.69 -1.58
N MET A 208 -10.76 16.51 -2.63
CA MET A 208 -10.02 16.23 -3.87
C MET A 208 -8.51 16.13 -3.58
N TRP A 209 -7.94 17.10 -2.86
CA TRP A 209 -6.51 17.10 -2.54
C TRP A 209 -6.10 15.94 -1.63
N ASP A 210 -6.92 15.59 -0.63
CA ASP A 210 -6.68 14.39 0.19
C ASP A 210 -6.62 13.13 -0.69
N GLY A 211 -7.53 13.00 -1.68
CA GLY A 211 -7.53 11.91 -2.66
C GLY A 211 -6.26 11.87 -3.53
N VAL A 212 -5.89 13.01 -4.13
CA VAL A 212 -4.70 13.15 -4.98
C VAL A 212 -3.43 12.83 -4.20
N LEU A 213 -3.26 13.40 -3.01
CA LEU A 213 -2.06 13.21 -2.20
C LEU A 213 -1.94 11.78 -1.64
N ARG A 214 -3.06 11.11 -1.36
CA ARG A 214 -3.07 9.67 -1.02
C ARG A 214 -2.71 8.80 -2.21
N ALA A 215 -3.09 9.21 -3.42
CA ALA A 215 -2.79 8.46 -4.64
C ALA A 215 -1.32 8.62 -5.07
N GLN A 216 -0.80 9.85 -5.02
CA GLN A 216 0.49 10.26 -5.58
C GLN A 216 1.60 10.37 -4.52
N THR A 217 1.83 9.29 -3.76
CA THR A 217 2.82 9.30 -2.66
C THR A 217 4.26 9.56 -3.12
N GLU A 218 4.62 9.23 -4.35
CA GLU A 218 5.96 9.46 -4.91
C GLU A 218 6.15 10.89 -5.46
N HIS A 219 5.08 11.69 -5.53
CA HIS A 219 5.11 13.02 -6.16
C HIS A 219 4.81 14.18 -5.19
N HIS A 220 4.83 13.96 -3.88
CA HIS A 220 4.53 15.01 -2.88
C HIS A 220 5.40 16.26 -3.01
N ARG A 221 6.71 16.10 -3.24
CA ARG A 221 7.63 17.24 -3.48
C ARG A 221 7.17 18.08 -4.66
N ARG A 222 6.82 17.43 -5.77
CA ARG A 222 6.39 18.09 -7.00
C ARG A 222 5.03 18.76 -6.86
N LEU A 223 4.11 18.13 -6.13
CA LEU A 223 2.81 18.72 -5.79
C LEU A 223 2.98 19.98 -4.94
N LEU A 224 3.92 19.97 -3.98
CA LEU A 224 4.24 21.15 -3.17
C LEU A 224 4.88 22.28 -4.01
N GLU A 225 5.82 21.96 -4.89
CA GLU A 225 6.43 22.94 -5.81
C GLU A 225 5.38 23.59 -6.73
N TRP A 226 4.47 22.78 -7.26
CA TRP A 226 3.37 23.27 -8.08
C TRP A 226 2.35 24.07 -7.27
N SER A 227 2.05 23.66 -6.04
CA SER A 227 1.10 24.37 -5.18
C SER A 227 1.62 25.73 -4.75
N ALA A 228 2.95 25.90 -4.61
CA ALA A 228 3.56 27.18 -4.26
C ALA A 228 3.25 28.31 -5.27
N THR A 229 2.97 27.97 -6.54
CA THR A 229 2.52 28.96 -7.54
C THR A 229 0.99 29.17 -7.56
N HIS A 230 0.25 28.45 -6.71
CA HIS A 230 -1.21 28.43 -6.63
C HIS A 230 -1.66 28.56 -5.16
N PRO A 231 -1.80 29.78 -4.60
CA PRO A 231 -2.00 30.00 -3.17
C PRO A 231 -3.17 29.22 -2.53
N ALA A 232 -4.26 28.99 -3.27
CA ALA A 232 -5.40 28.21 -2.79
C ALA A 232 -5.10 26.70 -2.65
N ALA A 233 -4.16 26.18 -3.43
CA ALA A 233 -3.68 24.80 -3.33
C ALA A 233 -2.62 24.67 -2.24
N ASP A 234 -1.70 25.64 -2.12
CA ASP A 234 -0.52 25.53 -1.22
C ASP A 234 -0.90 25.22 0.23
N ARG A 235 -1.86 25.98 0.77
CA ARG A 235 -2.37 25.78 2.13
C ARG A 235 -2.89 24.35 2.33
N VAL A 236 -3.78 23.90 1.45
CA VAL A 236 -4.46 22.60 1.56
C VAL A 236 -3.49 21.44 1.38
N VAL A 237 -2.55 21.57 0.43
CA VAL A 237 -1.50 20.57 0.21
C VAL A 237 -0.63 20.40 1.45
N ARG A 238 -0.14 21.51 2.04
CA ARG A 238 0.67 21.47 3.27
C ARG A 238 -0.10 20.88 4.45
N GLU A 239 -1.35 21.30 4.65
CA GLU A 239 -2.22 20.79 5.72
C GLU A 239 -2.42 19.27 5.62
N HIS A 240 -2.64 18.73 4.41
CA HIS A 240 -2.78 17.29 4.22
C HIS A 240 -1.47 16.52 4.38
N LEU A 241 -0.36 17.04 3.85
CA LEU A 241 0.96 16.44 4.01
C LEU A 241 1.33 16.30 5.49
N LEU A 242 1.00 17.30 6.32
CA LEU A 242 1.27 17.27 7.75
C LEU A 242 0.22 16.46 8.54
N GLY A 243 -1.07 16.63 8.21
CA GLY A 243 -2.19 16.18 9.04
C GLY A 243 -2.91 14.93 8.57
N SER A 244 -3.06 14.70 7.27
CA SER A 244 -3.89 13.61 6.75
C SER A 244 -3.10 12.36 6.36
N ILE A 245 -1.84 12.54 5.95
CA ILE A 245 -0.97 11.49 5.42
C ILE A 245 0.52 11.58 5.82
N PRO A 246 0.91 12.09 7.01
CA PRO A 246 2.32 12.35 7.33
C PRO A 246 3.23 11.11 7.25
N TRP A 247 2.69 9.91 7.40
CA TRP A 247 3.45 8.66 7.31
C TRP A 247 3.92 8.30 5.89
N HIS A 248 3.32 8.87 4.84
CA HIS A 248 3.73 8.69 3.44
C HIS A 248 4.62 9.82 2.92
N VAL A 249 4.92 10.84 3.74
CA VAL A 249 5.74 11.99 3.32
C VAL A 249 7.22 11.70 3.56
N GLU A 250 8.06 12.07 2.59
CA GLU A 250 9.51 11.96 2.75
C GLU A 250 10.03 12.77 3.94
N PRO A 251 11.03 12.27 4.71
CA PRO A 251 11.49 12.90 5.95
C PRO A 251 11.81 14.40 5.82
N ALA A 252 12.61 14.78 4.82
CA ALA A 252 13.02 16.17 4.62
C ALA A 252 11.84 17.08 4.20
N LEU A 253 10.87 16.53 3.46
CA LEU A 253 9.67 17.26 3.07
C LEU A 253 8.73 17.45 4.26
N LEU A 254 8.61 16.44 5.11
CA LEU A 254 7.83 16.53 6.35
C LEU A 254 8.41 17.60 7.29
N GLU A 255 9.74 17.66 7.43
CA GLU A 255 10.41 18.71 8.21
C GLU A 255 10.16 20.11 7.66
N GLU A 256 10.21 20.28 6.34
CA GLU A 256 9.95 21.54 5.66
C GLU A 256 8.50 22.01 5.88
N VAL A 257 7.53 21.13 5.64
CA VAL A 257 6.11 21.45 5.84
C VAL A 257 5.81 21.74 7.31
N ALA A 258 6.40 20.97 8.22
CA ALA A 258 6.29 21.21 9.66
C ALA A 258 6.91 22.55 10.08
N ALA A 259 8.09 22.90 9.56
CA ALA A 259 8.74 24.18 9.86
C ALA A 259 7.89 25.36 9.37
N HIS A 260 7.35 25.27 8.16
CA HIS A 260 6.47 26.29 7.59
C HIS A 260 5.18 26.48 8.40
N ASP A 261 4.56 25.39 8.87
CA ASP A 261 3.38 25.47 9.73
C ASP A 261 3.72 26.15 11.08
N LEU A 262 4.87 25.81 11.69
CA LEU A 262 5.33 26.46 12.93
C LEU A 262 5.64 27.96 12.74
N GLU A 263 6.15 28.38 11.59
CA GLU A 263 6.36 29.82 11.30
C GLU A 263 5.05 30.61 11.35
N SER A 264 3.93 30.00 10.90
CA SER A 264 2.61 30.61 10.94
C SER A 264 2.09 30.88 12.37
N PHE A 265 2.68 30.23 13.38
CA PHE A 265 2.34 30.49 14.78
C PHE A 265 2.81 31.87 15.26
N GLU A 266 3.97 32.35 14.81
CA GLU A 266 4.49 33.67 15.21
C GLU A 266 3.54 34.80 14.76
N ARG A 267 2.93 34.64 13.57
CA ARG A 267 1.84 35.50 13.10
C ARG A 267 0.67 35.54 14.09
N ALA A 268 0.24 34.38 14.59
CA ALA A 268 -0.85 34.27 15.57
C ALA A 268 -0.49 34.89 16.93
N VAL A 269 0.77 34.76 17.37
CA VAL A 269 1.29 35.40 18.59
C VAL A 269 1.27 36.91 18.47
N LEU A 270 1.75 37.46 17.36
CA LEU A 270 1.81 38.92 17.15
C LEU A 270 0.40 39.53 17.18
N VAL A 271 -0.55 38.95 16.44
CA VAL A 271 -1.95 39.40 16.46
C VAL A 271 -2.53 39.32 17.87
N THR A 272 -2.29 38.21 18.58
CA THR A 272 -2.77 38.05 19.97
C THR A 272 -2.27 39.17 20.88
N ARG A 273 -0.99 39.53 20.79
CA ARG A 273 -0.37 40.60 21.60
C ARG A 273 -0.90 41.99 21.24
N VAL A 274 -1.02 42.26 19.95
CA VAL A 274 -1.58 43.52 19.43
C VAL A 274 -3.03 43.70 19.90
N SER A 275 -3.88 42.70 19.67
CA SER A 275 -5.30 42.75 20.07
C SER A 275 -5.49 42.90 21.57
N ARG A 276 -4.68 42.21 22.40
CA ARG A 276 -4.73 42.41 23.86
C ARG A 276 -4.33 43.82 24.26
N SER A 277 -3.32 44.37 23.62
CA SER A 277 -2.88 45.74 23.89
C SER A 277 -3.99 46.75 23.57
N CYS A 278 -4.72 46.53 22.48
CA CYS A 278 -5.89 47.34 22.13
C CYS A 278 -7.05 47.15 23.12
N ARG A 279 -7.38 45.90 23.48
CA ARG A 279 -8.37 45.57 24.53
C ARG A 279 -8.05 46.27 25.86
N ASP A 280 -6.76 46.33 26.21
CA ASP A 280 -6.25 46.91 27.45
C ASP A 280 -6.09 48.46 27.36
N GLY A 281 -6.49 49.07 26.24
CA GLY A 281 -6.70 50.53 26.12
C GLY A 281 -5.77 51.28 25.16
N LEU A 282 -4.88 50.61 24.42
CA LEU A 282 -4.07 51.26 23.38
C LEU A 282 -4.90 51.51 22.11
N THR A 283 -4.68 52.67 21.47
CA THR A 283 -5.25 52.90 20.13
C THR A 283 -4.50 52.09 19.07
N PRO A 284 -5.10 51.80 17.90
CA PRO A 284 -4.41 51.09 16.82
C PRO A 284 -3.07 51.71 16.43
N THR A 285 -2.97 53.05 16.41
CA THR A 285 -1.70 53.76 16.13
C THR A 285 -0.65 53.52 17.21
N GLN A 286 -1.03 53.56 18.49
CA GLN A 286 -0.11 53.28 19.60
C GLN A 286 0.32 51.80 19.63
N ALA A 287 -0.57 50.88 19.26
CA ALA A 287 -0.23 49.48 19.11
C ALA A 287 0.79 49.25 17.99
N ARG A 288 0.64 49.92 16.84
CA ARG A 288 1.64 49.90 15.75
C ARG A 288 3.01 50.38 16.22
N GLU A 289 3.06 51.50 16.93
CA GLU A 289 4.32 52.03 17.48
C GLU A 289 4.96 51.06 18.48
N ARG A 290 4.16 50.46 19.38
CA ARG A 290 4.64 49.51 20.38
C ARG A 290 5.22 48.24 19.77
N TYR A 291 4.64 47.76 18.66
CA TYR A 291 5.05 46.53 18.00
C TYR A 291 5.81 46.77 16.68
N ALA A 292 6.34 47.99 16.47
CA ALA A 292 6.99 48.39 15.23
C ALA A 292 8.17 47.49 14.85
N ASP A 293 9.02 47.12 15.82
CA ASP A 293 10.17 46.24 15.58
C ASP A 293 9.73 44.82 15.17
N ALA A 294 8.66 44.29 15.79
CA ALA A 294 8.11 42.98 15.45
C ALA A 294 7.43 42.99 14.08
N LEU A 295 6.71 44.06 13.75
CA LEU A 295 6.12 44.26 12.42
C LEU A 295 7.21 44.44 11.35
N ALA A 296 8.29 45.17 11.64
CA ALA A 296 9.43 45.33 10.74
C ALA A 296 10.16 44.01 10.48
N ALA A 297 10.25 43.12 11.46
CA ALA A 297 10.83 41.79 11.31
C ALA A 297 9.92 40.79 10.55
N ALA A 298 8.61 41.03 10.52
CA ALA A 298 7.64 40.16 9.86
C ALA A 298 7.71 40.27 8.32
N SER A 299 7.27 39.22 7.62
CA SER A 299 7.08 39.22 6.17
C SER A 299 5.99 40.19 5.72
N GLN A 300 5.96 40.58 4.44
CA GLN A 300 4.94 41.51 3.94
C GLN A 300 3.52 40.97 4.11
N GLU A 301 3.32 39.67 3.85
CA GLU A 301 2.02 39.02 4.02
C GLU A 301 1.55 39.02 5.49
N GLU A 302 2.47 38.81 6.43
CA GLU A 302 2.17 38.88 7.87
C GLU A 302 1.79 40.29 8.30
N ARG A 303 2.49 41.30 7.80
CA ARG A 303 2.17 42.71 8.07
C ARG A 303 0.78 43.05 7.54
N ASP A 304 0.51 42.72 6.28
CA ASP A 304 -0.79 42.99 5.64
C ASP A 304 -1.93 42.29 6.40
N TYR A 305 -1.68 41.07 6.89
CA TYR A 305 -2.62 40.33 7.73
C TYR A 305 -2.86 41.04 9.08
N VAL A 306 -1.82 41.45 9.79
CA VAL A 306 -1.94 42.14 11.10
C VAL A 306 -2.62 43.50 10.94
N GLU A 307 -2.27 44.27 9.91
CA GLU A 307 -2.83 45.60 9.63
C GLU A 307 -4.34 45.55 9.40
N ARG A 308 -4.83 44.51 8.71
CA ARG A 308 -6.29 44.29 8.54
C ARG A 308 -7.05 44.21 9.86
N PHE A 309 -6.42 43.76 10.95
CA PHE A 309 -7.06 43.68 12.29
C PHE A 309 -6.82 44.91 13.16
N LEU A 310 -6.03 45.87 12.67
CA LEU A 310 -5.85 47.19 13.27
C LEU A 310 -6.82 48.23 12.69
N ASP A 311 -7.60 47.87 11.67
CA ASP A 311 -8.68 48.70 11.15
C ASP A 311 -9.79 48.90 12.19
N GLU A 312 -10.33 50.12 12.26
CA GLU A 312 -11.34 50.51 13.25
C GLU A 312 -12.63 49.69 13.14
N GLU A 313 -13.03 49.30 11.92
CA GLU A 313 -14.18 48.42 11.67
C GLU A 313 -14.02 47.01 12.23
N MET A 314 -12.78 46.56 12.42
CA MET A 314 -12.45 45.23 12.96
C MET A 314 -12.28 45.21 14.49
N GLN A 315 -12.54 46.34 15.18
CA GLN A 315 -12.44 46.47 16.65
C GLN A 315 -13.71 46.06 17.41
N SER A 316 -14.65 45.33 16.79
CA SER A 316 -15.83 44.85 17.51
C SER A 316 -15.47 43.88 18.66
N GLU A 317 -16.24 43.90 19.74
CA GLU A 317 -15.98 43.09 20.95
C GLU A 317 -15.91 41.57 20.64
N SER A 318 -16.74 41.09 19.72
CA SER A 318 -16.77 39.69 19.30
C SER A 318 -15.51 39.29 18.52
N ILE A 319 -15.02 40.14 17.62
CA ILE A 319 -13.79 39.92 16.85
C ILE A 319 -12.59 39.98 17.80
N GLN A 320 -12.51 40.98 18.68
CA GLN A 320 -11.41 41.12 19.64
C GLN A 320 -11.29 39.92 20.59
N THR A 321 -12.41 39.32 21.00
CA THR A 321 -12.41 38.10 21.82
C THR A 321 -11.72 36.93 21.10
N VAL A 322 -11.96 36.78 19.79
CA VAL A 322 -11.31 35.74 18.96
C VAL A 322 -9.82 36.05 18.79
N LEU A 323 -9.48 37.31 18.45
CA LEU A 323 -8.09 37.70 18.17
C LEU A 323 -7.20 37.65 19.42
N CYS A 324 -7.73 38.02 20.60
CA CYS A 324 -7.01 37.91 21.88
C CYS A 324 -6.65 36.47 22.28
N ARG A 325 -7.19 35.46 21.59
CA ARG A 325 -6.90 34.04 21.81
C ARG A 325 -6.32 33.37 20.57
N LEU A 326 -5.91 34.11 19.54
CA LEU A 326 -5.55 33.52 18.25
C LEU A 326 -4.39 32.51 18.37
N ALA A 327 -3.38 32.77 19.20
CA ALA A 327 -2.29 31.84 19.47
C ALA A 327 -2.76 30.53 20.12
N VAL A 328 -3.68 30.61 21.10
CA VAL A 328 -4.27 29.43 21.75
C VAL A 328 -5.15 28.66 20.76
N GLY A 329 -5.98 29.37 19.99
CA GLY A 329 -6.83 28.76 18.96
C GLY A 329 -6.02 28.11 17.83
N TRP A 330 -4.82 28.62 17.54
CA TRP A 330 -3.91 28.00 16.58
C TRP A 330 -3.39 26.66 17.10
N VAL A 331 -2.82 26.59 18.31
CA VAL A 331 -2.26 25.32 18.85
C VAL A 331 -3.35 24.27 19.07
N GLU A 332 -4.56 24.70 19.40
CA GLU A 332 -5.73 23.84 19.52
C GLU A 332 -6.08 23.17 18.18
N ARG A 333 -6.21 23.98 17.12
CA ARG A 333 -6.51 23.49 15.77
C ARG A 333 -5.38 22.59 15.27
N ALA A 334 -4.14 23.05 15.42
CA ALA A 334 -2.96 22.34 14.97
C ALA A 334 -2.84 20.98 15.68
N GLY A 335 -2.93 20.94 17.02
CA GLY A 335 -2.82 19.69 17.78
C GLY A 335 -3.94 18.68 17.52
N SER A 336 -5.14 19.13 17.16
CA SER A 336 -6.30 18.26 16.88
C SER A 336 -6.43 17.85 15.40
N GLN A 337 -5.80 18.60 14.49
CA GLN A 337 -5.88 18.39 13.05
C GLN A 337 -4.48 18.16 12.47
N THR A 338 -3.74 19.23 12.12
CA THR A 338 -2.51 19.14 11.31
C THR A 338 -1.37 18.37 11.98
N TRP A 339 -1.21 18.45 13.30
CA TRP A 339 -0.14 17.76 14.04
C TRP A 339 -0.60 16.46 14.71
N ARG A 340 -1.88 16.12 14.63
CA ARG A 340 -2.51 15.05 15.42
C ARG A 340 -1.73 13.73 15.38
N PHE A 341 -1.34 13.26 14.20
CA PHE A 341 -0.66 11.98 14.03
C PHE A 341 0.85 12.05 14.34
N LEU A 342 1.48 13.22 14.26
CA LEU A 342 2.84 13.41 14.74
C LEU A 342 2.90 13.39 16.27
N LEU A 343 1.90 13.98 16.93
CA LEU A 343 1.78 13.99 18.39
C LEU A 343 1.31 12.63 18.94
N ASN A 344 0.51 11.88 18.17
CA ASN A 344 0.00 10.57 18.58
C ASN A 344 0.12 9.52 17.46
N PRO A 345 1.33 9.01 17.14
CA PRO A 345 1.54 8.08 16.03
C PRO A 345 0.73 6.78 16.13
N GLY A 346 0.38 6.35 17.36
CA GLY A 346 -0.46 5.17 17.61
C GLY A 346 -1.91 5.28 17.13
N GLU A 347 -2.39 6.50 16.82
CA GLU A 347 -3.72 6.74 16.22
C GLU A 347 -3.72 6.51 14.70
N ALA A 348 -2.55 6.56 14.04
CA ALA A 348 -2.42 6.29 12.61
C ALA A 348 -2.56 4.78 12.35
N ARG A 349 -3.79 4.32 12.07
CA ARG A 349 -4.11 2.90 11.85
C ARG A 349 -4.81 2.65 10.52
N ARG A 350 -4.59 1.45 9.95
CA ARG A 350 -5.32 0.90 8.79
C ARG A 350 -5.83 -0.49 9.15
N TYR A 351 -7.14 -0.70 9.12
CA TYR A 351 -7.77 -1.98 9.50
C TYR A 351 -7.29 -2.50 10.87
N GLY A 352 -7.15 -1.59 11.84
CA GLY A 352 -6.68 -1.91 13.20
C GLY A 352 -5.17 -2.08 13.37
N ARG A 353 -4.38 -2.12 12.28
CA ARG A 353 -2.91 -2.21 12.33
C ARG A 353 -2.27 -0.82 12.28
N PRO A 354 -1.15 -0.58 13.01
CA PRO A 354 -0.37 0.65 12.86
C PRO A 354 0.06 0.88 11.41
N ARG A 355 0.12 2.15 10.98
CA ARG A 355 0.69 2.56 9.68
C ARG A 355 2.20 2.40 9.69
N GLU A 356 2.77 2.06 8.54
CA GLU A 356 4.22 2.16 8.29
C GLU A 356 4.57 3.60 7.95
N TRP A 357 5.62 4.13 8.59
CA TRP A 357 6.10 5.50 8.42
C TRP A 357 7.39 5.52 7.62
N LEU A 358 7.50 6.46 6.66
CA LEU A 358 8.77 6.76 5.98
C LEU A 358 9.75 7.51 6.90
N ALA A 359 9.23 8.41 7.75
CA ALA A 359 10.01 9.10 8.77
C ALA A 359 10.43 8.15 9.90
N SER A 360 11.64 8.34 10.43
CA SER A 360 12.12 7.61 11.62
C SER A 360 11.33 8.03 12.86
N GLN A 361 11.25 7.15 13.86
CA GLN A 361 10.63 7.47 15.15
C GLN A 361 11.31 8.66 15.85
N GLU A 362 12.63 8.79 15.68
CA GLU A 362 13.42 9.91 16.20
C GLU A 362 13.01 11.24 15.57
N LEU A 363 12.81 11.27 14.25
CA LEU A 363 12.36 12.48 13.56
C LEU A 363 10.96 12.90 14.00
N VAL A 364 10.02 11.96 14.09
CA VAL A 364 8.66 12.25 14.54
C VAL A 364 8.65 12.79 15.98
N ALA A 365 9.46 12.20 16.87
CA ALA A 365 9.63 12.70 18.23
C ALA A 365 10.24 14.11 18.27
N ALA A 366 11.27 14.38 17.46
CA ALA A 366 11.88 15.71 17.37
C ALA A 366 10.90 16.78 16.89
N LEU A 367 10.07 16.47 15.87
CA LEU A 367 9.01 17.37 15.41
C LEU A 367 7.96 17.61 16.50
N ALA A 368 7.52 16.57 17.21
CA ALA A 368 6.59 16.71 18.33
C ALA A 368 7.15 17.59 19.46
N THR A 369 8.45 17.49 19.76
CA THR A 369 9.13 18.38 20.71
C THR A 369 9.20 19.83 20.23
N ARG A 370 9.42 20.08 18.92
CA ARG A 370 9.37 21.43 18.35
C ARG A 370 7.98 22.06 18.50
N PHE A 371 6.93 21.29 18.20
CA PHE A 371 5.54 21.73 18.43
C PHE A 371 5.27 22.00 19.92
N ALA A 372 5.69 21.11 20.81
CA ALA A 372 5.55 21.29 22.25
C ALA A 372 6.27 22.57 22.74
N SER A 373 7.44 22.87 22.19
CA SER A 373 8.17 24.12 22.51
C SER A 373 7.36 25.36 22.13
N ILE A 374 6.66 25.34 21.00
CA ILE A 374 5.75 26.41 20.57
C ILE A 374 4.50 26.50 21.47
N CYS A 375 3.96 25.37 21.91
CA CYS A 375 2.86 25.33 22.87
C CYS A 375 3.19 26.00 24.22
N LEU A 376 4.48 26.09 24.62
CA LEU A 376 4.87 26.88 25.80
C LEU A 376 4.50 28.36 25.62
N SER A 377 4.79 28.95 24.45
CA SER A 377 4.43 30.35 24.17
C SER A 377 2.92 30.54 24.19
N ALA A 378 2.14 29.61 23.64
CA ALA A 378 0.67 29.65 23.74
C ALA A 378 0.19 29.55 25.21
N LEU A 379 0.82 28.71 26.04
CA LEU A 379 0.52 28.57 27.47
C LEU A 379 0.83 29.84 28.27
N THR A 380 1.91 30.57 27.93
CA THR A 380 2.20 31.86 28.58
C THR A 380 1.15 32.91 28.27
N LEU A 381 0.60 32.87 27.05
CA LEU A 381 -0.49 33.74 26.61
C LEU A 381 -1.87 33.21 27.04
N TRP A 382 -2.00 32.02 27.62
CA TRP A 382 -3.32 31.50 27.98
C TRP A 382 -3.95 32.32 29.12
N GLU A 383 -5.22 32.69 28.95
CA GLU A 383 -6.06 33.40 29.93
C GLU A 383 -7.39 32.64 30.09
N PRO A 384 -7.97 32.55 31.30
CA PRO A 384 -9.31 31.98 31.49
C PRO A 384 -10.37 32.84 30.78
N GLU A 385 -11.30 32.21 30.06
CA GLU A 385 -12.33 32.93 29.29
C GLU A 385 -13.57 33.21 30.14
N PRO A 386 -13.95 34.48 30.41
CA PRO A 386 -14.99 34.79 31.39
C PRO A 386 -16.43 34.38 31.00
N ALA A 387 -16.70 34.03 29.74
CA ALA A 387 -18.05 33.83 29.22
C ALA A 387 -18.28 32.57 28.34
N SER A 388 -17.31 31.66 28.25
CA SER A 388 -17.37 30.60 27.23
C SER A 388 -18.19 29.38 27.64
N ARG A 389 -19.32 29.17 26.96
CA ARG A 389 -20.19 27.99 27.14
C ARG A 389 -19.69 26.72 26.43
N TYR A 390 -18.60 26.73 25.66
CA TYR A 390 -18.32 25.66 24.67
C TYR A 390 -16.87 25.15 24.50
N ARG A 391 -15.86 25.58 25.28
CA ARG A 391 -14.43 25.36 24.90
C ARG A 391 -13.55 24.49 25.81
N VAL A 392 -14.09 23.93 26.89
CA VAL A 392 -13.32 23.38 28.03
C VAL A 392 -12.47 22.12 27.72
N VAL A 393 -12.91 21.23 26.81
CA VAL A 393 -12.15 19.99 26.48
C VAL A 393 -10.96 20.26 25.55
N ARG A 394 -11.06 21.32 24.74
CA ARG A 394 -10.11 21.64 23.67
C ARG A 394 -8.76 22.10 24.23
N ASP A 395 -8.77 22.86 25.33
CA ASP A 395 -7.54 23.32 25.99
C ASP A 395 -6.73 22.17 26.64
N LEU A 396 -7.40 21.12 27.14
CA LEU A 396 -6.70 19.97 27.72
C LEU A 396 -5.98 19.10 26.68
N GLY A 397 -6.46 19.07 25.43
CA GLY A 397 -5.91 18.23 24.37
C GLY A 397 -4.48 18.65 23.98
N TRP A 398 -4.29 19.94 23.68
CA TRP A 398 -2.97 20.47 23.33
C TRP A 398 -2.06 20.57 24.57
N LEU A 399 -2.61 20.78 25.78
CA LEU A 399 -1.85 20.74 27.03
C LEU A 399 -1.27 19.35 27.31
N HIS A 400 -2.04 18.28 27.09
CA HIS A 400 -1.53 16.92 27.20
C HIS A 400 -0.39 16.68 26.20
N ALA A 401 -0.57 17.11 24.93
CA ALA A 401 0.48 16.98 23.92
C ALA A 401 1.76 17.74 24.29
N LEU A 402 1.64 18.97 24.81
CA LEU A 402 2.76 19.74 25.37
C LEU A 402 3.51 18.93 26.43
N LEU A 403 2.81 18.41 27.45
CA LEU A 403 3.46 17.77 28.60
C LEU A 403 4.10 16.42 28.26
N VAL A 404 3.54 15.67 27.31
CA VAL A 404 4.09 14.37 26.88
C VAL A 404 5.36 14.52 26.06
N HIS A 405 5.47 15.59 25.26
CA HIS A 405 6.55 15.74 24.27
C HIS A 405 7.65 16.74 24.66
N LEU A 406 7.50 17.42 25.80
CA LEU A 406 8.56 18.24 26.37
C LEU A 406 9.67 17.35 26.96
N PRO A 407 10.95 17.63 26.67
CA PRO A 407 12.06 16.90 27.26
C PRO A 407 12.18 17.13 28.77
N GLU A 408 11.82 18.33 29.23
CA GLU A 408 11.76 18.68 30.64
C GLU A 408 10.55 19.56 30.93
N VAL A 409 9.74 19.18 31.91
CA VAL A 409 8.60 19.98 32.37
C VAL A 409 9.03 20.80 33.58
N THR A 410 9.34 22.07 33.35
CA THR A 410 9.74 23.03 34.40
C THR A 410 8.60 23.28 35.41
N GLU A 411 8.94 23.75 36.62
CA GLU A 411 7.90 24.04 37.62
C GLU A 411 6.97 25.18 37.19
N GLU A 412 7.45 26.17 36.42
CA GLU A 412 6.60 27.22 35.83
C GLU A 412 5.57 26.61 34.87
N THR A 413 6.00 25.70 34.00
CA THR A 413 5.10 24.94 33.10
C THR A 413 4.09 24.13 33.90
N ARG A 414 4.50 23.45 34.98
CA ARG A 414 3.59 22.70 35.85
C ARG A 414 2.58 23.61 36.52
N GLN A 415 2.98 24.79 37.00
CA GLN A 415 2.08 25.76 37.62
C GLN A 415 1.04 26.29 36.62
N ARG A 416 1.47 26.67 35.42
CA ARG A 416 0.55 27.12 34.35
C ARG A 416 -0.39 26.00 33.90
N ALA A 417 0.10 24.77 33.74
CA ALA A 417 -0.73 23.61 33.42
C ALA A 417 -1.79 23.34 34.50
N ARG A 418 -1.43 23.46 35.78
CA ARG A 418 -2.39 23.36 36.89
C ARG A 418 -3.48 24.43 36.79
N LEU A 419 -3.17 25.67 36.40
CA LEU A 419 -4.18 26.72 36.23
C LEU A 419 -5.22 26.37 35.15
N VAL A 420 -4.78 25.80 34.01
CA VAL A 420 -5.69 25.34 32.94
C VAL A 420 -6.59 24.21 33.43
N VAL A 421 -6.02 23.25 34.18
CA VAL A 421 -6.78 22.13 34.77
C VAL A 421 -7.79 22.63 35.80
N GLU A 422 -7.42 23.58 36.66
CA GLU A 422 -8.33 24.14 37.67
C GLU A 422 -9.45 24.99 37.04
N ASP A 423 -9.16 25.75 35.99
CA ASP A 423 -10.18 26.49 35.24
C ASP A 423 -11.15 25.54 34.52
N THR A 424 -10.63 24.43 33.97
CA THR A 424 -11.44 23.35 33.40
C THR A 424 -12.35 22.72 34.45
N LYS A 425 -11.82 22.35 35.63
CA LYS A 425 -12.61 21.82 36.74
C LYS A 425 -13.70 22.78 37.18
N ARG A 426 -13.38 24.08 37.31
CA ARG A 426 -14.34 25.13 37.66
C ARG A 426 -15.48 25.17 36.63
N SER A 427 -15.14 25.20 35.35
CA SER A 427 -16.12 25.26 34.25
C SER A 427 -17.02 24.03 34.18
N LEU A 428 -16.46 22.82 34.40
CA LEU A 428 -17.24 21.58 34.48
C LEU A 428 -18.19 21.57 35.68
N ALA A 429 -17.76 22.07 36.85
CA ALA A 429 -18.58 22.18 38.04
C ALA A 429 -19.77 23.15 37.84
N THR A 430 -19.55 24.31 37.20
CA THR A 430 -20.61 25.27 36.89
C THR A 430 -21.64 24.71 35.90
N ARG A 431 -21.21 23.91 34.92
CA ARG A 431 -22.11 23.23 33.98
C ARG A 431 -22.98 22.19 34.68
N SER A 432 -22.42 21.42 35.61
CA SER A 432 -23.14 20.41 36.37
C SER A 432 -24.15 20.99 37.38
N SER A 433 -23.95 22.23 37.86
CA SER A 433 -24.83 22.87 38.84
C SER A 433 -25.99 23.65 38.23
N THR A 434 -25.88 24.11 36.98
CA THR A 434 -26.83 25.05 36.36
C THR A 434 -27.93 24.34 35.55
N TYR A 435 -27.65 23.13 35.06
CA TYR A 435 -28.62 22.27 34.38
C TYR A 435 -28.41 20.84 34.92
N GLY A 436 -29.35 20.34 35.72
CA GLY A 436 -29.28 18.98 36.25
C GLY A 436 -29.15 17.96 35.11
N HIS A 437 -28.09 17.14 35.17
CA HIS A 437 -27.63 16.18 34.16
C HIS A 437 -27.37 16.75 32.74
N PRO A 438 -26.29 16.33 32.05
CA PRO A 438 -26.06 16.74 30.65
C PRO A 438 -27.25 16.31 29.79
N SER A 439 -27.96 17.28 29.20
CA SER A 439 -29.19 17.03 28.42
C SER A 439 -28.91 16.47 27.01
N SER A 440 -27.64 16.36 26.59
CA SER A 440 -27.23 15.75 25.33
C SER A 440 -26.12 14.71 25.51
N HIS A 441 -26.14 13.65 24.68
CA HIS A 441 -25.11 12.61 24.64
C HIS A 441 -23.72 13.19 24.34
N SER A 442 -23.64 14.21 23.48
CA SER A 442 -22.39 14.92 23.14
C SER A 442 -21.74 15.62 24.34
N ALA A 443 -22.53 16.23 25.22
CA ALA A 443 -22.02 16.90 26.41
C ALA A 443 -21.49 15.90 27.45
N TRP A 444 -22.10 14.71 27.53
CA TRP A 444 -21.60 13.62 28.38
C TRP A 444 -20.26 13.06 27.89
N GLU A 445 -20.13 12.83 26.59
CA GLU A 445 -18.88 12.36 25.97
C GLU A 445 -17.73 13.38 26.14
N GLU A 446 -18.03 14.67 25.98
CA GLU A 446 -17.08 15.76 26.24
C GLU A 446 -16.58 15.77 27.70
N ASN A 447 -17.48 15.64 28.67
CA ASN A 447 -17.11 15.60 30.09
C ASN A 447 -16.25 14.37 30.40
N GLN A 448 -16.62 13.19 29.89
CA GLN A 448 -15.82 11.96 30.02
C GLN A 448 -14.42 12.10 29.40
N ARG A 449 -14.32 12.76 28.25
CA ARG A 449 -13.03 13.04 27.60
C ARG A 449 -12.17 13.99 28.42
N ALA A 450 -12.75 15.05 29.00
CA ALA A 450 -12.05 15.96 29.90
C ALA A 450 -11.54 15.25 31.16
N GLU A 451 -12.36 14.42 31.80
CA GLU A 451 -11.96 13.64 32.98
C GLU A 451 -10.77 12.72 32.68
N LYS A 452 -10.79 12.01 31.55
CA LYS A 452 -9.68 11.15 31.11
C LYS A 452 -8.40 11.93 30.82
N LEU A 453 -8.51 13.09 30.17
CA LEU A 453 -7.34 13.95 29.91
C LEU A 453 -6.77 14.52 31.21
N MET A 454 -7.60 14.96 32.16
CA MET A 454 -7.11 15.39 33.47
C MET A 454 -6.42 14.25 34.23
N ALA A 455 -6.96 13.03 34.18
CA ALA A 455 -6.39 11.86 34.84
C ALA A 455 -5.04 11.41 34.25
N THR A 456 -4.73 11.78 33.01
CA THR A 456 -3.43 11.50 32.37
C THR A 456 -2.44 12.66 32.58
N ILE A 457 -2.92 13.90 32.57
CA ILE A 457 -2.11 15.10 32.82
C ILE A 457 -1.61 15.16 34.27
N LEU A 458 -2.45 14.81 35.26
CA LEU A 458 -2.11 14.91 36.69
C LEU A 458 -0.90 14.03 37.09
N PRO A 459 -0.81 12.74 36.69
CA PRO A 459 0.37 11.90 36.89
C PRO A 459 1.66 12.41 36.24
N LEU A 460 1.56 13.01 35.05
CA LEU A 460 2.72 13.57 34.34
C LEU A 460 3.31 14.79 35.04
N VAL A 461 2.56 15.34 35.98
CA VAL A 461 3.07 16.34 36.92
C VAL A 461 3.39 15.73 38.30
N THR A 462 3.49 14.37 38.45
CA THR A 462 3.69 13.61 39.72
C THR A 462 4.54 12.25 39.86
N ASP A 463 5.08 11.48 38.83
CA ASP A 463 6.12 10.31 38.78
C ASP A 463 5.75 8.72 38.73
N PRO A 464 6.54 7.69 38.11
CA PRO A 464 6.10 6.27 37.72
C PRO A 464 6.98 4.92 37.92
N VAL A 465 6.52 3.66 37.57
CA VAL A 465 7.16 2.24 37.66
C VAL A 465 6.75 1.17 36.54
N PRO A 466 7.50 0.04 36.22
CA PRO A 466 7.23 -1.01 35.15
C PRO A 466 7.06 -2.56 35.53
N ALA A 467 7.02 -3.54 34.56
CA ALA A 467 6.51 -4.98 34.60
C ALA A 467 7.41 -6.18 34.02
N LEU A 468 6.96 -7.49 34.04
CA LEU A 468 7.70 -8.82 33.80
C LEU A 468 7.01 -9.96 32.91
N PRO A 469 7.68 -11.14 32.52
CA PRO A 469 7.26 -12.21 31.52
C PRO A 469 7.22 -13.79 31.90
N GLY A 470 7.08 -14.76 30.92
CA GLY A 470 6.56 -16.22 30.95
C GLY A 470 7.41 -17.58 30.71
N ARG A 471 6.86 -18.73 30.14
CA ARG A 471 7.16 -20.27 30.32
C ARG A 471 7.29 -21.30 29.06
N ARG A 472 7.46 -22.69 29.19
CA ARG A 472 7.90 -23.86 28.23
C ARG A 472 7.11 -25.28 28.13
N THR A 473 7.44 -26.33 27.23
CA THR A 473 6.79 -27.72 26.84
C THR A 473 7.65 -29.07 26.43
N ALA A 474 7.11 -30.28 25.89
CA ALA A 474 7.48 -31.83 25.93
C ALA A 474 7.66 -32.83 24.61
N SER A 475 7.70 -34.26 24.65
CA SER A 475 8.38 -35.40 23.76
C SER A 475 7.62 -36.59 22.92
N LEU A 476 8.26 -37.37 21.95
CA LEU A 476 7.82 -38.50 20.95
C LEU A 476 8.37 -40.02 21.10
N GLY A 477 7.85 -41.06 20.34
CA GLY A 477 7.92 -42.60 20.45
C GLY A 477 9.01 -43.52 19.74
N ASP A 478 8.75 -44.74 19.15
CA ASP A 478 9.76 -45.78 18.64
C ASP A 478 10.17 -45.69 17.15
N PRO A 479 11.48 -45.75 16.77
CA PRO A 479 11.97 -45.37 15.44
C PRO A 479 11.81 -46.39 14.30
N GLN A 480 11.63 -47.69 14.56
CA GLN A 480 11.51 -48.70 13.48
C GLN A 480 10.08 -48.90 13.00
N SER A 481 9.11 -48.46 13.80
CA SER A 481 7.67 -48.56 13.50
C SER A 481 7.06 -47.23 13.05
N ILE A 482 7.76 -46.11 13.24
CA ILE A 482 7.28 -44.78 12.90
C ILE A 482 7.27 -44.56 11.38
N ARG A 483 6.14 -44.04 10.88
CA ARG A 483 5.95 -43.71 9.47
C ARG A 483 5.94 -42.21 9.25
N PHE A 484 6.23 -41.79 8.03
CA PHE A 484 6.35 -40.38 7.65
C PHE A 484 5.17 -39.50 8.11
N ARG A 485 3.93 -40.01 8.10
CA ARG A 485 2.75 -39.25 8.55
C ARG A 485 2.80 -38.91 10.04
N GLN A 486 3.30 -39.82 10.88
CA GLN A 486 3.43 -39.59 12.33
C GLN A 486 4.52 -38.56 12.64
N LEU A 487 5.57 -38.50 11.82
CA LEU A 487 6.63 -37.49 11.92
C LEU A 487 6.19 -36.12 11.38
N ALA A 488 5.24 -36.08 10.44
CA ALA A 488 4.68 -34.84 9.92
C ALA A 488 3.97 -34.05 11.04
N ASP A 489 3.23 -34.73 11.92
CA ASP A 489 2.44 -34.09 12.98
C ASP A 489 3.26 -33.66 14.22
N ALA A 490 4.52 -34.09 14.32
CA ALA A 490 5.41 -33.76 15.42
C ALA A 490 5.82 -32.26 15.47
N ASP A 491 5.97 -31.73 16.69
CA ASP A 491 6.65 -30.46 16.93
C ASP A 491 8.13 -30.54 16.50
N GLU A 492 8.62 -29.45 15.91
CA GLU A 492 9.94 -29.40 15.29
C GLU A 492 11.08 -29.67 16.27
N ALA A 493 11.08 -29.02 17.43
CA ALA A 493 12.06 -29.26 18.48
C ALA A 493 12.06 -30.72 18.96
N VAL A 494 10.90 -31.39 18.88
CA VAL A 494 10.75 -32.78 19.27
C VAL A 494 11.24 -33.72 18.19
N LEU A 495 10.99 -33.41 16.92
CA LEU A 495 11.51 -34.17 15.77
C LEU A 495 13.05 -34.11 15.70
N VAL A 496 13.65 -32.93 15.93
CA VAL A 496 15.12 -32.78 16.00
C VAL A 496 15.70 -33.64 17.12
N ALA A 497 15.20 -33.48 18.34
CA ALA A 497 15.65 -34.27 19.48
C ALA A 497 15.39 -35.77 19.32
N TYR A 498 14.47 -36.17 18.44
CA TYR A 498 14.17 -37.55 18.15
C TYR A 498 15.14 -38.16 17.13
N LEU A 499 15.40 -37.46 16.02
CA LEU A 499 16.39 -37.89 15.04
C LEU A 499 17.82 -37.93 15.63
N ASP A 500 18.17 -36.99 16.51
CA ASP A 500 19.49 -36.96 17.16
C ASP A 500 19.71 -38.17 18.08
N ARG A 501 18.65 -38.63 18.76
CA ARG A 501 18.71 -39.83 19.62
C ARG A 501 18.88 -41.14 18.84
N HIS A 502 18.57 -41.13 17.54
CA HIS A 502 18.60 -42.29 16.66
C HIS A 502 19.53 -42.07 15.45
N ALA A 503 20.66 -41.39 15.67
CA ALA A 503 21.67 -41.16 14.65
C ALA A 503 22.17 -42.48 14.01
N GLY A 504 22.35 -42.47 12.68
CA GLY A 504 22.79 -43.64 11.90
C GLY A 504 21.66 -44.57 11.44
N ASN A 505 20.40 -44.25 11.71
CA ASN A 505 19.25 -45.01 11.21
C ASN A 505 18.70 -44.41 9.91
N ASP A 506 19.25 -44.85 8.78
CA ASP A 506 18.87 -44.37 7.44
C ASP A 506 17.39 -44.57 7.12
N ALA A 507 16.78 -45.68 7.55
CA ALA A 507 15.35 -45.93 7.33
C ALA A 507 14.45 -44.90 8.05
N LEU A 508 14.84 -44.45 9.24
CA LEU A 508 14.15 -43.37 9.96
C LEU A 508 14.34 -42.02 9.25
N VAL A 509 15.54 -41.76 8.74
CA VAL A 509 15.84 -40.55 7.96
C VAL A 509 15.00 -40.54 6.68
N GLU A 510 14.90 -41.65 5.94
CA GLU A 510 14.02 -41.78 4.77
C GLU A 510 12.55 -41.47 5.10
N GLU A 511 12.00 -41.99 6.20
CA GLU A 511 10.63 -41.67 6.64
C GLU A 511 10.49 -40.20 7.08
N ALA A 512 11.53 -39.61 7.70
CA ALA A 512 11.55 -38.20 8.05
C ALA A 512 11.58 -37.30 6.81
N LEU A 513 12.35 -37.66 5.77
CA LEU A 513 12.37 -36.97 4.48
C LEU A 513 11.01 -37.02 3.79
N LEU A 514 10.36 -38.20 3.76
CA LEU A 514 9.00 -38.34 3.23
C LEU A 514 7.96 -37.52 4.03
N SER A 515 8.22 -37.20 5.31
CA SER A 515 7.30 -36.41 6.14
C SER A 515 7.15 -34.97 5.64
N PHE A 516 8.17 -34.42 4.96
CA PHE A 516 8.10 -33.09 4.36
C PHE A 516 7.10 -33.04 3.21
N ALA A 517 6.87 -34.13 2.50
CA ALA A 517 5.81 -34.17 1.48
C ALA A 517 4.41 -34.03 2.09
N ALA A 518 4.21 -34.51 3.32
CA ALA A 518 2.96 -34.37 4.06
C ALA A 518 2.86 -33.05 4.85
N ARG A 519 3.99 -32.49 5.30
CA ARG A 519 4.09 -31.18 5.96
C ARG A 519 5.27 -30.38 5.41
N PRO A 520 5.07 -29.61 4.33
CA PRO A 520 6.15 -28.92 3.62
C PRO A 520 6.81 -27.80 4.43
N TYR A 521 6.05 -27.13 5.31
CA TYR A 521 6.54 -25.98 6.07
C TYR A 521 6.92 -26.34 7.51
N ARG A 522 8.16 -26.02 7.88
CA ARG A 522 8.73 -26.09 9.24
C ARG A 522 9.57 -24.83 9.48
N LYS A 523 9.67 -24.35 10.75
CA LYS A 523 10.21 -23.00 11.05
C LYS A 523 11.74 -22.95 11.14
N SER A 524 12.39 -24.04 11.52
CA SER A 524 13.82 -24.08 11.87
C SER A 524 14.58 -25.34 11.41
N LEU A 525 13.90 -26.39 10.94
CA LEU A 525 14.44 -27.64 10.44
C LEU A 525 14.14 -27.73 8.94
N THR A 526 15.18 -27.73 8.13
CA THR A 526 15.06 -27.83 6.68
C THR A 526 15.11 -29.29 6.19
N PHE A 527 14.70 -29.50 4.94
CA PHE A 527 14.79 -30.82 4.29
C PHE A 527 16.26 -31.27 4.18
N ASP A 528 17.16 -30.36 3.81
CA ASP A 528 18.58 -30.67 3.65
C ASP A 528 19.25 -30.98 5.01
N ASP A 529 18.82 -30.37 6.12
CA ASP A 529 19.28 -30.71 7.47
C ASP A 529 18.98 -32.16 7.87
N VAL A 530 17.86 -32.70 7.39
CA VAL A 530 17.48 -34.11 7.61
C VAL A 530 18.23 -35.01 6.63
N LEU A 531 18.36 -34.59 5.37
CA LEU A 531 19.04 -35.35 4.33
C LEU A 531 20.53 -35.59 4.64
N ALA A 532 21.20 -34.59 5.20
CA ALA A 532 22.60 -34.67 5.61
C ALA A 532 22.89 -35.74 6.69
N ARG A 533 21.86 -36.26 7.34
CA ARG A 533 21.96 -37.31 8.37
C ARG A 533 21.95 -38.72 7.78
N HIS A 534 21.65 -38.86 6.49
CA HIS A 534 21.65 -40.13 5.77
C HIS A 534 23.07 -40.51 5.34
N SER A 535 23.41 -41.80 5.38
CA SER A 535 24.75 -42.28 4.99
C SER A 535 25.10 -42.07 3.51
N ALA A 536 24.09 -42.06 2.64
CA ALA A 536 24.20 -41.81 1.20
C ALA A 536 23.14 -40.80 0.68
N PRO A 537 23.33 -39.49 0.89
CA PRO A 537 22.32 -38.45 0.62
C PRO A 537 21.81 -38.37 -0.84
N GLU A 538 22.71 -38.44 -1.82
CA GLU A 538 22.30 -38.30 -3.24
C GLU A 538 21.59 -39.55 -3.75
N GLN A 539 22.11 -40.72 -3.41
CA GLN A 539 21.54 -42.01 -3.82
C GLN A 539 20.14 -42.23 -3.22
N THR A 540 19.94 -41.87 -1.95
CA THR A 540 18.62 -42.04 -1.30
C THR A 540 17.54 -41.20 -1.99
N LEU A 541 17.86 -39.99 -2.49
CA LEU A 541 16.90 -39.17 -3.23
C LEU A 541 16.49 -39.80 -4.56
N LEU A 542 17.45 -40.37 -5.28
CA LEU A 542 17.18 -41.09 -6.53
C LEU A 542 16.31 -42.32 -6.25
N ASP A 543 16.64 -43.12 -5.24
CA ASP A 543 15.92 -44.34 -4.89
C ASP A 543 14.49 -44.06 -4.38
N LEU A 544 14.33 -43.06 -3.50
CA LEU A 544 13.03 -42.62 -3.01
C LEU A 544 12.16 -42.09 -4.15
N THR A 545 12.73 -41.34 -5.09
CA THR A 545 11.99 -40.80 -6.24
C THR A 545 11.64 -41.89 -7.26
N LEU A 546 12.57 -42.82 -7.52
CA LEU A 546 12.36 -43.98 -8.40
C LEU A 546 11.20 -44.85 -7.90
N HIS A 547 11.13 -45.05 -6.58
CA HIS A 547 10.13 -45.88 -5.90
C HIS A 547 9.01 -45.09 -5.22
N LEU A 548 8.83 -43.82 -5.59
CA LEU A 548 7.90 -42.88 -4.94
C LEU A 548 6.47 -43.43 -4.85
N ARG A 549 5.98 -44.07 -5.92
CA ARG A 549 4.64 -44.68 -5.96
C ARG A 549 4.44 -45.71 -4.86
N ARG A 550 5.46 -46.50 -4.56
CA ARG A 550 5.45 -47.55 -3.53
C ARG A 550 5.65 -46.98 -2.12
N ARG A 551 6.56 -46.00 -1.97
CA ARG A 551 6.98 -45.47 -0.66
C ARG A 551 6.06 -44.39 -0.09
N LEU A 552 5.63 -43.44 -0.92
CA LEU A 552 4.82 -42.29 -0.47
C LEU A 552 3.31 -42.59 -0.43
N GLY A 553 2.86 -43.55 -1.25
CA GLY A 553 1.51 -44.11 -1.19
C GLY A 553 0.38 -43.07 -1.26
N GLY A 554 -0.02 -42.68 -2.48
CA GLY A 554 -1.27 -41.95 -2.73
C GLY A 554 -1.12 -40.47 -3.11
N GLY A 555 -2.30 -39.84 -3.37
CA GLY A 555 -2.58 -38.39 -3.39
C GLY A 555 -1.85 -37.53 -4.43
N PRO A 556 -2.55 -36.76 -5.28
CA PRO A 556 -1.91 -35.73 -6.10
C PRO A 556 -1.12 -34.69 -5.29
N GLU A 557 -1.55 -34.38 -4.06
CA GLU A 557 -0.90 -33.43 -3.15
C GLU A 557 0.49 -33.90 -2.69
N LEU A 558 0.61 -35.12 -2.15
CA LEU A 558 1.89 -35.66 -1.68
C LEU A 558 2.93 -35.74 -2.82
N ARG A 559 2.48 -36.13 -4.01
CA ARG A 559 3.32 -36.19 -5.21
C ARG A 559 3.75 -34.80 -5.68
N GLY A 560 2.84 -33.83 -5.61
CA GLY A 560 3.14 -32.42 -5.89
C GLY A 560 4.17 -31.86 -4.92
N SER A 561 3.95 -32.01 -3.62
CA SER A 561 4.88 -31.57 -2.57
C SER A 561 6.27 -32.19 -2.74
N TRP A 562 6.35 -33.49 -3.05
CA TRP A 562 7.65 -34.14 -3.32
C TRP A 562 8.37 -33.50 -4.51
N ALA A 563 7.67 -33.26 -5.63
CA ALA A 563 8.26 -32.61 -6.79
C ALA A 563 8.75 -31.19 -6.44
N GLU A 564 7.97 -30.41 -5.69
CA GLU A 564 8.37 -29.07 -5.24
C GLU A 564 9.61 -29.10 -4.33
N ILE A 565 9.68 -30.04 -3.38
CA ILE A 565 10.85 -30.21 -2.50
C ILE A 565 12.10 -30.56 -3.31
N MET A 566 12.00 -31.49 -4.27
CA MET A 566 13.15 -31.87 -5.12
C MET A 566 13.63 -30.71 -5.99
N LEU A 567 12.71 -29.89 -6.48
CA LEU A 567 13.00 -28.76 -7.36
C LEU A 567 13.51 -27.53 -6.62
N ALA A 568 13.11 -27.33 -5.36
CA ALA A 568 13.58 -26.24 -4.51
C ALA A 568 15.05 -26.35 -4.10
N ARG A 569 15.70 -27.50 -4.36
CA ARG A 569 17.12 -27.73 -4.03
C ARG A 569 18.02 -26.90 -4.96
N PRO A 570 19.15 -26.36 -4.47
CA PRO A 570 20.07 -25.53 -5.26
C PRO A 570 20.61 -26.22 -6.53
N GLU A 571 20.80 -27.55 -6.46
CA GLU A 571 21.22 -28.39 -7.58
C GLU A 571 20.23 -29.56 -7.71
N CYS A 572 19.31 -29.47 -8.67
CA CYS A 572 18.43 -30.58 -9.04
C CYS A 572 19.02 -31.28 -10.27
N PRO A 573 19.73 -32.40 -10.11
CA PRO A 573 20.45 -33.03 -11.20
C PRO A 573 19.47 -33.59 -12.26
N PRO A 574 19.86 -33.65 -13.55
CA PRO A 574 19.03 -34.18 -14.63
C PRO A 574 18.50 -35.60 -14.35
N GLU A 575 19.30 -36.44 -13.67
CA GLU A 575 18.93 -37.78 -13.27
C GLU A 575 17.73 -37.80 -12.33
N LEU A 576 17.65 -36.85 -11.40
CA LEU A 576 16.52 -36.70 -10.48
C LEU A 576 15.30 -36.12 -11.20
N LEU A 577 15.48 -35.11 -12.05
CA LEU A 577 14.41 -34.52 -12.87
C LEU A 577 13.73 -35.58 -13.76
N ARG A 578 14.52 -36.48 -14.35
CA ARG A 578 14.02 -37.58 -15.18
C ARG A 578 13.08 -38.52 -14.45
N LEU A 579 13.32 -38.73 -13.16
CA LEU A 579 12.55 -39.65 -12.32
C LEU A 579 11.28 -39.03 -11.74
N LEU A 580 11.17 -37.69 -11.73
CA LEU A 580 9.98 -37.02 -11.24
C LEU A 580 8.73 -37.40 -12.05
N PRO A 581 7.56 -37.55 -11.38
CA PRO A 581 6.30 -37.73 -12.08
C PRO A 581 6.01 -36.54 -13.01
N ALA A 582 5.85 -36.82 -14.31
CA ALA A 582 5.83 -35.83 -15.38
C ALA A 582 4.85 -34.70 -15.13
N TRP A 583 3.57 -35.02 -14.86
CA TRP A 583 2.54 -34.02 -14.57
C TRP A 583 2.88 -33.14 -13.35
N SER A 584 3.48 -33.73 -12.31
CA SER A 584 3.82 -32.99 -11.08
C SER A 584 5.05 -32.11 -11.29
N ALA A 585 6.01 -32.55 -12.10
CA ALA A 585 7.16 -31.75 -12.50
C ALA A 585 6.74 -30.54 -13.35
N VAL A 586 5.90 -30.73 -14.38
CA VAL A 586 5.48 -29.62 -15.26
C VAL A 586 4.51 -28.64 -14.56
N LYS A 587 3.82 -29.05 -13.48
CA LYS A 587 2.97 -28.18 -12.65
C LYS A 587 3.68 -27.63 -11.41
N ALA A 588 4.89 -28.08 -11.10
CA ALA A 588 5.63 -27.59 -9.93
C ALA A 588 5.95 -26.11 -10.09
N ARG A 589 5.62 -25.32 -9.07
CA ARG A 589 5.68 -23.86 -9.15
C ARG A 589 7.13 -23.36 -9.19
N GLY A 590 7.36 -22.35 -10.00
CA GLY A 590 8.58 -21.56 -9.98
C GLY A 590 8.53 -20.43 -8.95
N PRO A 591 9.53 -19.52 -8.95
CA PRO A 591 9.56 -18.35 -8.06
C PRO A 591 8.35 -17.42 -8.20
N ARG A 592 7.65 -17.47 -9.35
CA ARG A 592 6.38 -16.77 -9.57
C ARG A 592 5.24 -17.78 -9.61
N TYR A 593 4.14 -17.46 -8.92
CA TYR A 593 2.97 -18.34 -8.73
C TYR A 593 2.33 -18.84 -10.04
N ASP A 594 2.56 -18.14 -11.15
CA ASP A 594 1.99 -18.36 -12.48
C ASP A 594 3.01 -18.96 -13.48
N THR A 595 4.13 -19.48 -12.96
CA THR A 595 5.20 -20.11 -13.75
C THR A 595 5.54 -21.49 -13.21
N THR A 596 5.96 -22.39 -14.11
CA THR A 596 6.58 -23.66 -13.75
C THR A 596 8.03 -23.46 -13.31
N HIS A 597 8.58 -24.41 -12.56
CA HIS A 597 9.96 -24.40 -12.14
C HIS A 597 10.95 -24.28 -13.33
N PRO A 598 11.88 -23.31 -13.32
CA PRO A 598 12.78 -23.05 -14.45
C PRO A 598 13.65 -24.24 -14.87
N ALA A 599 14.07 -25.08 -13.91
CA ALA A 599 14.87 -26.27 -14.21
C ALA A 599 14.10 -27.30 -15.06
N VAL A 600 12.80 -27.46 -14.81
CA VAL A 600 11.95 -28.38 -15.60
C VAL A 600 11.75 -27.83 -17.01
N ALA A 601 11.44 -26.54 -17.13
CA ALA A 601 11.28 -25.90 -18.43
C ALA A 601 12.58 -25.95 -19.27
N ALA A 602 13.73 -25.68 -18.66
CA ALA A 602 15.03 -25.78 -19.31
C ALA A 602 15.31 -27.22 -19.78
N TYR A 603 15.13 -28.20 -18.89
CA TYR A 603 15.36 -29.61 -19.22
C TYR A 603 14.46 -30.11 -20.36
N VAL A 604 13.15 -29.80 -20.33
CA VAL A 604 12.24 -30.18 -21.41
C VAL A 604 12.63 -29.50 -22.73
N SER A 605 12.98 -28.21 -22.68
CA SER A 605 13.35 -27.46 -23.89
C SER A 605 14.65 -27.98 -24.51
N GLU A 606 15.62 -28.34 -23.69
CA GLU A 606 16.88 -28.94 -24.12
C GLU A 606 16.66 -30.30 -24.79
N VAL A 607 15.83 -31.16 -24.19
CA VAL A 607 15.59 -32.52 -24.71
C VAL A 607 14.77 -32.52 -25.99
N LEU A 608 13.74 -31.68 -26.09
CA LEU A 608 12.87 -31.63 -27.28
C LEU A 608 13.48 -30.82 -28.44
N GLY A 609 14.37 -29.86 -28.13
CA GLY A 609 14.99 -28.99 -29.11
C GLY A 609 13.97 -28.23 -29.97
N ASP A 610 14.32 -28.01 -31.23
CA ASP A 610 13.48 -27.29 -32.21
C ASP A 610 12.52 -28.21 -33.00
N SER A 611 12.29 -29.45 -32.53
CA SER A 611 11.47 -30.43 -33.24
C SER A 611 9.98 -30.26 -32.94
N ASP A 612 9.23 -29.69 -33.87
CA ASP A 612 7.76 -29.56 -33.78
C ASP A 612 7.07 -30.90 -33.48
N ALA A 613 7.52 -31.97 -34.14
CA ALA A 613 6.94 -33.29 -33.95
C ALA A 613 7.19 -33.83 -32.53
N ALA A 614 8.37 -33.58 -31.95
CA ALA A 614 8.66 -33.98 -30.57
C ALA A 614 7.81 -33.18 -29.57
N TRP A 615 7.67 -31.87 -29.77
CA TRP A 615 6.80 -31.02 -28.94
C TRP A 615 5.32 -31.41 -29.01
N GLN A 616 4.79 -31.66 -30.21
CA GLN A 616 3.41 -32.11 -30.40
C GLN A 616 3.16 -33.48 -29.77
N ARG A 617 4.10 -34.43 -29.91
CA ARG A 617 4.02 -35.73 -29.25
C ARG A 617 4.06 -35.59 -27.73
N PHE A 618 4.98 -34.80 -27.19
CA PHE A 618 5.08 -34.59 -25.74
C PHE A 618 3.81 -33.98 -25.16
N ALA A 619 3.21 -33.01 -25.85
CA ALA A 619 1.90 -32.47 -25.46
C ALA A 619 0.79 -33.52 -25.50
N ALA A 620 0.80 -34.43 -26.50
CA ALA A 620 -0.15 -35.53 -26.59
C ALA A 620 0.17 -36.74 -25.68
N SER A 621 1.12 -36.62 -24.75
CA SER A 621 1.53 -37.71 -23.87
C SER A 621 0.43 -38.08 -22.86
N PRO A 622 0.42 -39.33 -22.34
CA PRO A 622 -0.62 -39.80 -21.41
C PRO A 622 -0.44 -39.26 -19.97
N MET A 623 0.37 -38.22 -19.76
CA MET A 623 0.55 -37.65 -18.43
C MET A 623 -0.75 -37.01 -17.93
N SER A 624 -1.07 -37.24 -16.66
CA SER A 624 -2.33 -36.76 -16.08
C SER A 624 -2.19 -36.45 -14.60
N HIS A 625 -3.14 -35.70 -14.04
CA HIS A 625 -3.19 -35.43 -12.60
C HIS A 625 -3.52 -36.66 -11.74
N ALA A 626 -4.29 -37.62 -12.29
CA ALA A 626 -4.78 -38.78 -11.56
C ALA A 626 -4.74 -40.07 -12.40
N GLY A 627 -4.86 -41.22 -11.73
CA GLY A 627 -4.82 -42.54 -12.37
C GLY A 627 -3.42 -43.00 -12.74
N PRO A 628 -3.29 -44.01 -13.63
CA PRO A 628 -2.00 -44.55 -14.06
C PRO A 628 -1.09 -43.49 -14.70
N GLY A 629 -1.67 -42.55 -15.44
CA GLY A 629 -0.96 -41.47 -16.13
C GLY A 629 -0.20 -40.51 -15.19
N ALA A 630 -0.61 -40.45 -13.92
CA ALA A 630 -0.02 -39.57 -12.92
C ALA A 630 1.34 -40.06 -12.38
N TRP A 631 1.78 -41.23 -12.81
CA TRP A 631 3.04 -41.85 -12.39
C TRP A 631 4.06 -41.99 -13.52
N HIS A 632 3.72 -41.62 -14.75
CA HIS A 632 4.73 -41.56 -15.82
C HIS A 632 5.86 -40.62 -15.42
N ARG A 633 7.09 -41.06 -15.65
CA ARG A 633 8.28 -40.29 -15.34
C ARG A 633 8.57 -39.31 -16.48
N LEU A 634 9.07 -38.13 -16.13
CA LEU A 634 9.33 -37.07 -17.11
C LEU A 634 10.32 -37.53 -18.20
N GLY A 635 11.42 -38.20 -17.81
CA GLY A 635 12.44 -38.65 -18.75
C GLY A 635 11.93 -39.69 -19.76
N ASP A 636 11.07 -40.61 -19.31
CA ASP A 636 10.54 -41.69 -20.15
C ASP A 636 9.59 -41.13 -21.23
N LEU A 637 8.76 -40.13 -20.89
CA LEU A 637 7.87 -39.48 -21.84
C LEU A 637 8.63 -38.59 -22.84
N LEU A 638 9.66 -37.87 -22.39
CA LEU A 638 10.48 -37.05 -23.27
C LEU A 638 11.25 -37.91 -24.27
N GLY A 639 11.87 -39.00 -23.82
CA GLY A 639 12.55 -39.95 -24.72
C GLY A 639 11.60 -40.51 -25.78
N ALA A 640 10.41 -40.97 -25.36
CA ALA A 640 9.41 -41.49 -26.29
C ALA A 640 8.91 -40.43 -27.30
N ALA A 641 8.80 -39.17 -26.88
CA ALA A 641 8.39 -38.07 -27.76
C ALA A 641 9.46 -37.75 -28.82
N VAL A 642 10.74 -37.73 -28.44
CA VAL A 642 11.89 -37.51 -29.33
C VAL A 642 12.03 -38.65 -30.32
N ASP A 643 12.04 -39.90 -29.83
CA ASP A 643 12.26 -41.10 -30.64
C ASP A 643 11.04 -41.47 -31.50
N GLY A 644 9.85 -40.92 -31.19
CA GLY A 644 8.61 -41.20 -31.90
C GLY A 644 8.09 -42.63 -31.68
N VAL A 645 8.36 -43.20 -30.51
CA VAL A 645 7.97 -44.57 -30.13
C VAL A 645 6.70 -44.60 -29.27
N ALA A 646 6.17 -45.80 -29.02
CA ALA A 646 4.98 -45.98 -28.17
C ALA A 646 5.22 -45.52 -26.72
N TRP A 647 4.18 -45.00 -26.08
CA TRP A 647 4.28 -44.51 -24.70
C TRP A 647 4.66 -45.61 -23.70
N PRO A 648 5.63 -45.36 -22.82
CA PRO A 648 6.08 -46.33 -21.82
C PRO A 648 4.99 -46.60 -20.79
N ALA A 649 4.94 -47.81 -20.23
CA ALA A 649 4.01 -48.14 -19.15
C ALA A 649 4.36 -47.37 -17.85
N PRO A 650 3.37 -47.00 -17.02
CA PRO A 650 3.66 -46.32 -15.76
C PRO A 650 4.33 -47.28 -14.75
N PRO A 651 5.14 -46.77 -13.80
CA PRO A 651 5.83 -47.59 -12.80
C PRO A 651 4.86 -48.47 -12.00
N PRO A 652 5.24 -49.71 -11.63
CA PRO A 652 4.38 -50.65 -10.92
C PRO A 652 3.93 -50.09 -9.55
N GLY A 653 2.66 -50.31 -9.21
CA GLY A 653 2.05 -49.81 -7.96
C GLY A 653 2.23 -50.71 -6.74
N ARG A 654 2.67 -51.96 -6.95
CA ARG A 654 3.04 -52.93 -5.90
C ARG A 654 4.24 -53.73 -6.39
#